data_AF-A0A212FM88-F1
#
_entry.id   AF-A0A212FM88-F1
#
_cell.length_a   1.000
_cell.length_b   1.000
_cell.length_c   1.000
_cell.angle_alpha   90.00
_cell.angle_beta   90.00
_cell.angle_gamma   90.00
#
_symmetry.space_group_name_H-M   'P 1'
#
loop_
_entity.id
_entity.type
_entity.pdbx_description
1 polymer ?
#
loop_
_entity_poly.entity_id
_entity_poly.type
_entity_poly.pdbx_seq_one_letter_code
_entity_poly.pdbx_strand_id
1 'polypeptide(L)'
;MADAAARQLQYEYKANSNLVLQADVRLIERRGRDEATGEVLSLSGKLGGTKMGDRAQRTKPDKAEERKAKRQKRDEATYELTKSKSRAAWADETPGALYRPRAQHTRHAYELLLAFMQSALGDQPRDVLCGACDEVLVVLKNEKMKDLERKKEIELLLGPIADERFALLVNLGKKITDFTISTSTEGNTEIDETYGINVQFEESEEEDDEDAYGEVRDEEREEGDASEAEGGESSGEESGGEKKNAIHANLSEEQSSKRRDAVLHAMDIDAYWLQRRLSRHFPDAMLSQAKSSEVLQALADAADERDLENRLVLLLGYDCFDLVKTLNKYRYTVLYCTKLASSQSESERAAIREEMATKPHLQKILAQLDTGKGEDESTVQSEQPRKRSRSVLEGGWAGSVAGNRKQLQLDELVFAAGAHFMANKRCQLPPGSFRKQRKGYEEVHVPALKPKPFEENEVLLPIEKLPKYVQPAFEGFKTLNRIQSRISTAALESDDNLLVCAPTGAGKTNVALLCILRALGKHVNHDGSVNVGDFKVVYVAPMRSLVQEMVGNFSKRLAAYNMKVSELTGDHQLTREQIDDTQLIVCTPEKWDIVTRKGGERSFTNLVRLIIIDEIHLLHDERGPVLEALVARTLRTVEHTQEE
;
A
#
# COMPACT_ATOMS: atom_id res chain seq x y z
N MET A 1 58.65 30.27 19.52
CA MET A 1 59.64 29.18 19.72
C MET A 1 59.55 28.49 21.08
N ALA A 2 59.18 29.18 22.17
CA ALA A 2 58.98 28.53 23.48
C ALA A 2 57.79 27.55 23.52
N ASP A 3 56.73 27.83 22.75
CA ASP A 3 55.48 27.06 22.79
C ASP A 3 55.53 25.74 21.99
N ALA A 4 56.47 25.64 21.03
CA ALA A 4 56.75 24.40 20.30
C ALA A 4 57.63 23.43 21.11
N ALA A 5 58.54 23.98 21.92
CA ALA A 5 59.37 23.19 22.84
C ALA A 5 58.54 22.60 24.00
N ALA A 6 57.53 23.34 24.49
CA ALA A 6 56.62 22.87 25.53
C ALA A 6 55.73 21.70 25.07
N ARG A 7 55.28 21.69 23.81
CA ARG A 7 54.50 20.58 23.24
C ARG A 7 55.35 19.36 22.91
N GLN A 8 56.62 19.52 22.53
CA GLN A 8 57.54 18.39 22.34
C GLN A 8 57.88 17.68 23.67
N LEU A 9 57.99 18.43 24.77
CA LEU A 9 58.25 17.86 26.10
C LEU A 9 57.04 17.11 26.69
N GLN A 10 55.81 17.40 26.23
CA GLN A 10 54.60 16.72 26.70
C GLN A 10 54.39 15.30 26.12
N TYR A 11 55.09 14.94 25.04
CA TYR A 11 54.94 13.63 24.37
C TYR A 11 56.21 12.77 24.38
N GLU A 12 57.22 13.11 25.18
CA GLU A 12 58.37 12.22 25.41
C GLU A 12 58.01 11.04 26.32
N TYR A 13 57.40 10.02 25.70
CA TYR A 13 57.10 8.70 26.27
C TYR A 13 58.34 7.85 26.63
N LYS A 14 59.53 8.48 26.75
CA LYS A 14 60.79 7.84 27.14
C LYS A 14 61.21 8.10 28.58
N ALA A 15 60.66 9.11 29.25
CA ALA A 15 61.08 9.46 30.61
C ALA A 15 60.42 8.59 31.71
N ASN A 16 59.32 7.89 31.40
CA ASN A 16 58.55 7.14 32.41
C ASN A 16 58.60 5.61 32.25
N SER A 17 59.38 5.06 31.32
CA SER A 17 59.31 3.62 31.01
C SER A 17 60.48 2.76 31.52
N ASN A 18 61.43 3.28 32.29
CA ASN A 18 62.50 2.46 32.86
C ASN A 18 63.19 3.15 34.05
N LEU A 19 62.59 3.08 35.24
CA LEU A 19 63.36 3.34 36.46
C LEU A 19 62.80 2.64 37.71
N VAL A 20 62.67 1.31 37.69
CA VAL A 20 62.72 0.52 38.93
C VAL A 20 63.46 -0.80 38.67
N LEU A 21 64.79 -0.72 38.60
CA LEU A 21 65.67 -1.89 38.71
C LEU A 21 66.87 -1.54 39.59
N GLN A 22 66.59 -1.14 40.84
CA GLN A 22 67.36 -1.42 42.06
C GLN A 22 66.80 -0.54 43.18
N ALA A 23 66.14 -1.16 44.17
CA ALA A 23 65.75 -0.47 45.40
C ALA A 23 67.02 -0.19 46.22
N ASP A 24 67.27 1.07 46.56
CA ASP A 24 68.41 1.46 47.39
C ASP A 24 68.13 1.11 48.86
N VAL A 25 68.66 -0.04 49.32
CA VAL A 25 68.37 -0.65 50.64
C VAL A 25 69.11 0.04 51.79
N ARG A 26 69.69 1.23 51.56
CA ARG A 26 70.55 1.92 52.54
C ARG A 26 69.82 2.96 53.41
N LEU A 27 68.55 3.27 53.12
CA LEU A 27 67.72 4.24 53.84
C LEU A 27 66.51 3.63 54.57
N ILE A 28 66.53 2.33 54.85
CA ILE A 28 65.50 1.69 55.68
C ILE A 28 65.89 1.86 57.15
N GLU A 29 65.61 3.05 57.70
CA GLU A 29 65.43 3.18 59.14
C GLU A 29 64.29 2.25 59.57
N ARG A 30 64.52 1.44 60.60
CA ARG A 30 63.50 0.57 61.19
C ARG A 30 62.43 1.45 61.86
N ARG A 31 61.44 1.90 61.09
CA ARG A 31 60.24 2.56 61.59
C ARG A 31 59.28 1.55 62.21
N GLY A 32 58.56 1.98 63.25
CA GLY A 32 57.61 1.18 64.00
C GLY A 32 56.54 0.57 63.08
N ARG A 33 56.15 -0.66 63.37
CA ARG A 33 55.42 -1.55 62.46
C ARG A 33 53.97 -1.14 62.15
N ASP A 34 53.45 -0.07 62.78
CA ASP A 34 52.01 0.23 62.85
C ASP A 34 51.61 1.69 62.49
N GLU A 35 52.37 2.41 61.64
CA GLU A 35 51.91 3.71 61.10
C GLU A 35 51.48 3.61 59.63
N ALA A 36 50.27 4.10 59.31
CA ALA A 36 49.72 4.10 57.95
C ALA A 36 50.38 5.19 57.08
N THR A 37 51.04 4.78 55.99
CA THR A 37 51.95 5.62 55.20
C THR A 37 51.29 6.50 54.13
N GLY A 38 49.99 6.34 53.87
CA GLY A 38 49.27 7.08 52.83
C GLY A 38 49.70 6.74 51.38
N GLU A 39 50.60 5.78 51.18
CA GLU A 39 51.04 5.35 49.85
C GLU A 39 49.94 4.55 49.11
N VAL A 40 49.79 4.81 47.81
CA VAL A 40 48.88 4.07 46.94
C VAL A 40 49.45 2.67 46.70
N LEU A 41 48.84 1.66 47.31
CA LEU A 41 49.26 0.27 47.18
C LEU A 41 48.59 -0.41 46.00
N SER A 42 49.29 -1.36 45.38
CA SER A 42 48.73 -2.24 44.35
C SER A 42 47.44 -2.94 44.83
N LEU A 43 46.46 -3.03 43.93
CA LEU A 43 45.18 -3.71 44.14
C LEU A 43 45.27 -5.24 43.93
N SER A 44 46.42 -5.77 43.49
CA SER A 44 46.65 -7.21 43.34
C SER A 44 46.39 -7.96 44.65
N GLY A 45 45.41 -8.87 44.67
CA GLY A 45 44.99 -9.61 45.87
C GLY A 45 44.03 -8.87 46.82
N LYS A 46 43.77 -7.57 46.58
CA LYS A 46 42.83 -6.74 47.36
C LYS A 46 41.47 -6.55 46.67
N LEU A 47 41.29 -7.15 45.49
CA LEU A 47 40.02 -7.18 44.74
C LEU A 47 39.10 -8.35 45.18
N GLY A 48 39.48 -9.09 46.21
CA GLY A 48 38.67 -10.18 46.76
C GLY A 48 37.35 -9.65 47.30
N GLY A 49 36.25 -9.97 46.63
CA GLY A 49 34.91 -9.52 46.99
C GLY A 49 34.39 -8.30 46.21
N THR A 50 35.19 -7.67 45.34
CA THR A 50 34.74 -6.57 44.47
C THR A 50 34.71 -7.02 43.02
N LYS A 51 33.55 -6.94 42.37
CA LYS A 51 33.43 -7.20 40.92
C LYS A 51 33.65 -5.90 40.13
N MET A 52 34.20 -5.99 38.92
CA MET A 52 34.23 -4.84 38.02
C MET A 52 32.78 -4.42 37.71
N GLY A 53 32.39 -3.22 38.14
CA GLY A 53 31.02 -2.70 38.06
C GLY A 53 30.19 -2.73 39.35
N ASP A 54 30.75 -3.22 40.46
CA ASP A 54 30.01 -3.39 41.75
C ASP A 54 29.47 -2.07 42.35
N ARG A 55 30.06 -0.93 41.96
CA ARG A 55 29.58 0.42 42.29
C ARG A 55 29.32 1.28 41.05
N ALA A 56 29.27 0.69 39.87
CA ALA A 56 28.93 1.43 38.66
C ALA A 56 27.43 1.75 38.68
N GLN A 57 27.10 3.04 38.68
CA GLN A 57 25.72 3.52 38.60
C GLN A 57 25.48 4.14 37.23
N ARG A 58 24.27 3.94 36.70
CA ARG A 58 23.80 4.67 35.51
C ARG A 58 22.99 5.87 35.97
N THR A 59 23.27 7.03 35.42
CA THR A 59 22.44 8.22 35.62
C THR A 59 21.15 8.10 34.81
N LYS A 60 20.10 8.75 35.30
CA LYS A 60 18.88 8.96 34.49
C LYS A 60 19.12 10.18 33.59
N PRO A 61 18.39 10.29 32.46
CA PRO A 61 18.41 11.50 31.64
C PRO A 61 18.03 12.72 32.49
N ASP A 62 18.79 13.79 32.35
CA ASP A 62 18.53 15.02 33.09
C ASP A 62 17.23 15.69 32.60
N LYS A 63 16.53 16.34 33.52
CA LYS A 63 15.27 17.08 33.25
C LYS A 63 14.19 16.27 32.50
N ALA A 64 14.16 14.94 32.66
CA ALA A 64 13.23 14.06 31.92
C ALA A 64 11.74 14.42 32.07
N GLU A 65 11.28 14.82 33.26
CA GLU A 65 9.89 15.25 33.48
C GLU A 65 9.58 16.61 32.82
N GLU A 66 10.55 17.53 32.78
CA GLU A 66 10.39 18.82 32.10
C GLU A 66 10.30 18.63 30.59
N ARG A 67 11.18 17.80 30.01
CA ARG A 67 11.15 17.46 28.58
C ARG A 67 9.87 16.71 28.21
N LYS A 68 9.40 15.81 29.06
CA LYS A 68 8.10 15.13 28.90
C LYS A 68 6.93 16.12 28.92
N ALA A 69 6.96 17.11 29.82
CA ALA A 69 5.93 18.16 29.86
C ALA A 69 6.00 19.07 28.61
N LYS A 70 7.20 19.43 28.13
CA LYS A 70 7.39 20.18 26.87
C LYS A 70 6.86 19.38 25.67
N ARG A 71 7.14 18.07 25.63
CA ARG A 71 6.62 17.16 24.61
C ARG A 71 5.10 17.07 24.65
N GLN A 72 4.49 16.87 25.82
CA GLN A 72 3.02 16.82 25.95
C GLN A 72 2.35 18.11 25.46
N LYS A 73 2.90 19.28 25.84
CA LYS A 73 2.39 20.58 25.37
C LYS A 73 2.53 20.74 23.85
N ARG A 74 3.67 20.31 23.28
CA ARG A 74 3.90 20.32 21.84
C ARG A 74 2.90 19.38 21.15
N ASP A 75 2.77 18.15 21.62
CA ASP A 75 1.91 17.13 21.03
C ASP A 75 0.43 17.53 21.11
N GLU A 76 -0.02 18.17 22.20
CA GLU A 76 -1.37 18.74 22.31
C GLU A 76 -1.59 19.88 21.29
N ALA A 77 -0.60 20.76 21.09
CA ALA A 77 -0.68 21.85 20.12
C ALA A 77 -0.59 21.35 18.66
N THR A 78 0.27 20.37 18.39
CA THR A 78 0.45 19.79 17.06
C THR A 78 -0.64 18.77 16.73
N TYR A 79 -1.35 18.21 17.72
CA TYR A 79 -2.49 17.32 17.49
C TYR A 79 -3.59 18.00 16.67
N GLU A 80 -3.85 19.29 16.89
CA GLU A 80 -4.79 20.04 16.05
C GLU A 80 -4.23 20.27 14.64
N LEU A 81 -2.95 20.59 14.51
CA LEU A 81 -2.29 20.86 13.22
C LEU A 81 -2.18 19.59 12.36
N THR A 82 -1.80 18.47 12.96
CA THR A 82 -1.66 17.15 12.30
C THR A 82 -3.01 16.55 11.94
N LYS A 83 -4.02 16.69 12.82
CA LYS A 83 -5.41 16.35 12.49
C LYS A 83 -5.98 17.25 11.40
N SER A 84 -5.53 18.51 11.32
CA SER A 84 -5.90 19.42 10.22
C SER A 84 -5.21 19.07 8.91
N LYS A 85 -3.94 18.59 8.94
CA LYS A 85 -3.22 18.08 7.75
C LYS A 85 -3.89 16.84 7.15
N SER A 86 -4.36 15.89 7.97
CA SER A 86 -5.13 14.75 7.46
C SER A 86 -6.57 15.12 7.08
N ARG A 87 -7.14 16.17 7.70
CA ARG A 87 -8.48 16.71 7.38
C ARG A 87 -8.53 17.63 6.18
N ALA A 88 -7.43 18.21 5.70
CA ALA A 88 -7.48 19.08 4.52
C ALA A 88 -8.01 18.33 3.28
N ALA A 89 -7.87 17.00 3.23
CA ALA A 89 -8.45 16.16 2.19
C ALA A 89 -9.87 15.62 2.49
N TRP A 90 -10.32 15.57 3.76
CA TRP A 90 -11.58 14.91 4.17
C TRP A 90 -12.60 15.82 4.88
N ALA A 91 -12.25 17.05 5.27
CA ALA A 91 -13.06 17.90 6.15
C ALA A 91 -13.57 19.19 5.54
N ASP A 92 -13.24 19.47 4.28
CA ASP A 92 -13.88 20.58 3.57
C ASP A 92 -15.34 20.24 3.21
N GLU A 93 -15.77 18.98 3.37
CA GLU A 93 -17.12 18.50 3.06
C GLU A 93 -17.85 17.89 4.27
N THR A 94 -17.96 18.59 5.41
CA THR A 94 -19.16 18.41 6.25
C THR A 94 -20.01 19.67 6.12
N PRO A 95 -20.82 19.80 5.05
CA PRO A 95 -21.64 20.97 4.82
C PRO A 95 -22.61 21.12 6.01
N GLY A 96 -22.58 22.27 6.68
CA GLY A 96 -23.65 22.66 7.62
C GLY A 96 -23.35 22.52 9.12
N ALA A 97 -22.16 22.09 9.55
CA ALA A 97 -21.79 22.20 10.97
C ALA A 97 -21.34 23.64 11.29
N LEU A 98 -22.20 24.43 11.93
CA LEU A 98 -21.92 25.82 12.33
C LEU A 98 -20.92 25.88 13.49
N TYR A 99 -20.92 24.87 14.37
CA TYR A 99 -20.10 24.90 15.57
C TYR A 99 -18.99 23.84 15.56
N ARG A 100 -17.78 24.29 15.89
CA ARG A 100 -16.59 23.45 16.09
C ARG A 100 -15.98 23.79 17.45
N PRO A 101 -15.99 22.85 18.41
CA PRO A 101 -15.39 23.06 19.72
C PRO A 101 -13.89 23.36 19.61
N ARG A 102 -13.41 24.41 20.31
CA ARG A 102 -12.01 24.83 20.28
C ARG A 102 -11.18 24.32 21.47
N ALA A 103 -11.84 23.99 22.58
CA ALA A 103 -11.16 23.50 23.78
C ALA A 103 -11.42 22.00 23.98
N GLN A 104 -10.48 21.29 24.58
CA GLN A 104 -10.61 19.84 24.85
C GLN A 104 -11.84 19.53 25.73
N HIS A 105 -12.09 20.36 26.75
CA HIS A 105 -13.26 20.21 27.62
C HIS A 105 -14.58 20.48 26.87
N THR A 106 -14.61 21.46 25.95
CA THR A 106 -15.82 21.79 25.19
C THR A 106 -16.09 20.74 24.11
N ARG A 107 -15.04 20.11 23.58
CA ARG A 107 -15.14 18.96 22.69
C ARG A 107 -15.75 17.74 23.39
N HIS A 108 -15.30 17.41 24.60
CA HIS A 108 -15.92 16.32 25.37
C HIS A 108 -17.40 16.61 25.64
N ALA A 109 -17.74 17.84 26.02
CA ALA A 109 -19.14 18.23 26.22
C ALA A 109 -19.98 18.10 24.94
N TYR A 110 -19.40 18.46 23.79
CA TYR A 110 -20.04 18.32 22.48
C TYR A 110 -20.19 16.85 22.05
N GLU A 111 -19.22 15.99 22.32
CA GLU A 111 -19.32 14.55 22.06
C GLU A 111 -20.42 13.89 22.90
N LEU A 112 -20.57 14.29 24.18
CA LEU A 112 -21.71 13.88 25.01
C LEU A 112 -23.05 14.39 24.48
N LEU A 113 -23.07 15.62 23.95
CA LEU A 113 -24.26 16.19 23.31
C LEU A 113 -24.65 15.41 22.05
N LEU A 114 -23.69 15.02 21.23
CA LEU A 114 -23.90 14.19 20.04
C LEU A 114 -24.39 12.79 20.40
N ALA A 115 -23.83 12.17 21.44
CA ALA A 115 -24.32 10.89 21.95
C ALA A 115 -25.77 11.01 22.46
N PHE A 116 -26.11 12.13 23.11
CA PHE A 116 -27.49 12.43 23.49
C PHE A 116 -28.39 12.54 22.25
N MET A 117 -27.97 13.26 21.21
CA MET A 117 -28.73 13.38 19.96
C MET A 117 -28.90 12.04 19.24
N GLN A 118 -27.87 11.20 19.19
CA GLN A 118 -27.96 9.86 18.63
C GLN A 118 -28.96 8.99 19.41
N SER A 119 -28.99 9.10 20.74
CA SER A 119 -29.97 8.37 21.55
C SER A 119 -31.43 8.84 21.34
N ALA A 120 -31.62 10.08 20.88
CA ALA A 120 -32.94 10.68 20.68
C ALA A 120 -33.44 10.57 19.22
N LEU A 121 -32.57 10.79 18.24
CA LEU A 121 -32.87 10.78 16.80
C LEU A 121 -32.56 9.43 16.12
N GLY A 122 -31.87 8.53 16.82
CA GLY A 122 -31.40 7.25 16.30
C GLY A 122 -30.11 7.36 15.49
N ASP A 123 -29.83 6.32 14.70
CA ASP A 123 -28.62 6.22 13.87
C ASP A 123 -28.73 7.09 12.61
N GLN A 124 -28.57 8.41 12.81
CA GLN A 124 -28.49 9.41 11.75
C GLN A 124 -27.04 9.67 11.34
N PRO A 125 -26.79 10.14 10.10
CA PRO A 125 -25.46 10.51 9.65
C PRO A 125 -24.93 11.71 10.46
N ARG A 126 -23.60 11.85 10.46
CA ARG A 126 -22.89 12.75 11.38
C ARG A 126 -23.23 14.23 11.14
N ASP A 127 -23.44 14.60 9.90
CA ASP A 127 -23.88 15.93 9.47
C ASP A 127 -25.24 16.32 10.07
N VAL A 128 -26.21 15.40 10.03
CA VAL A 128 -27.55 15.60 10.63
C VAL A 128 -27.46 15.71 12.14
N LEU A 129 -26.64 14.87 12.78
CA LEU A 129 -26.43 14.94 14.23
C LEU A 129 -25.75 16.25 14.66
N CYS A 130 -24.75 16.71 13.91
CA CYS A 130 -24.10 18.00 14.15
C CYS A 130 -25.10 19.16 13.96
N GLY A 131 -25.87 19.16 12.88
CA GLY A 131 -26.89 20.19 12.63
C GLY A 131 -27.97 20.22 13.73
N ALA A 132 -28.41 19.05 14.22
CA ALA A 132 -29.33 18.97 15.34
C ALA A 132 -28.72 19.48 16.65
N CYS A 133 -27.44 19.17 16.91
CA CYS A 133 -26.71 19.73 18.04
C CYS A 133 -26.62 21.25 17.96
N ASP A 134 -26.37 21.80 16.77
CA ASP A 134 -26.25 23.24 16.55
C ASP A 134 -27.60 23.94 16.81
N GLU A 135 -28.70 23.42 16.26
CA GLU A 135 -30.06 23.93 16.55
C GLU A 135 -30.38 23.90 18.05
N VAL A 136 -30.04 22.80 18.74
CA VAL A 136 -30.24 22.69 20.19
C VAL A 136 -29.36 23.69 20.95
N LEU A 137 -28.11 23.90 20.54
CA LEU A 137 -27.22 24.88 21.15
C LEU A 137 -27.69 26.31 20.95
N VAL A 138 -28.22 26.65 19.77
CA VAL A 138 -28.84 27.95 19.50
C VAL A 138 -29.99 28.21 20.49
N VAL A 139 -30.87 27.23 20.70
CA VAL A 139 -32.00 27.36 21.65
C VAL A 139 -31.52 27.47 23.09
N LEU A 140 -30.56 26.64 23.51
CA LEU A 140 -30.04 26.64 24.89
C LEU A 140 -29.25 27.92 25.23
N LYS A 141 -28.54 28.49 24.26
CA LYS A 141 -27.72 29.69 24.44
C LYS A 141 -28.48 30.99 24.22
N ASN A 142 -29.72 30.93 23.73
CA ASN A 142 -30.55 32.12 23.59
C ASN A 142 -31.02 32.63 24.96
N GLU A 143 -30.38 33.69 25.46
CA GLU A 143 -30.68 34.31 26.77
C GLU A 143 -32.08 34.92 26.87
N LYS A 144 -32.75 35.15 25.73
CA LYS A 144 -34.10 35.74 25.70
C LYS A 144 -35.21 34.73 26.04
N MET A 145 -34.92 33.43 25.95
CA MET A 145 -35.89 32.35 26.13
C MET A 145 -35.86 31.79 27.55
N LYS A 146 -37.03 31.54 28.16
CA LYS A 146 -37.11 30.87 29.46
C LYS A 146 -36.92 29.37 29.33
N ASP A 147 -36.49 28.69 30.39
CA ASP A 147 -36.24 27.23 30.36
C ASP A 147 -37.47 26.41 29.94
N LEU A 148 -38.68 26.85 30.28
CA LEU A 148 -39.92 26.20 29.85
C LEU A 148 -40.18 26.36 28.35
N GLU A 149 -39.76 27.47 27.75
CA GLU A 149 -39.90 27.73 26.31
C GLU A 149 -38.81 26.99 25.52
N ARG A 150 -37.57 26.99 26.03
CA ARG A 150 -36.46 26.17 25.51
C ARG A 150 -36.84 24.69 25.48
N LYS A 151 -37.47 24.19 26.54
CA LYS A 151 -37.94 22.80 26.58
C LYS A 151 -38.95 22.51 25.48
N LYS A 152 -39.92 23.38 25.25
CA LYS A 152 -40.94 23.21 24.19
C LYS A 152 -40.33 23.20 22.79
N GLU A 153 -39.37 24.07 22.51
CA GLU A 153 -38.69 24.11 21.21
C GLU A 153 -37.82 22.87 20.98
N ILE A 154 -37.11 22.41 22.01
CA ILE A 154 -36.30 21.20 21.94
C ILE A 154 -37.19 19.95 21.83
N GLU A 155 -38.33 19.91 22.51
CA GLU A 155 -39.33 18.84 22.38
C GLU A 155 -39.99 18.82 20.99
N LEU A 156 -40.12 19.97 20.33
CA LEU A 156 -40.59 20.04 18.95
C LEU A 156 -39.62 19.36 17.97
N LEU A 157 -38.31 19.41 18.26
CA LEU A 157 -37.26 18.84 17.43
C LEU A 157 -36.97 17.37 17.77
N LEU A 158 -36.83 17.04 19.05
CA LEU A 158 -36.41 15.72 19.54
C LEU A 158 -37.58 14.82 19.99
N GLY A 159 -38.81 15.35 20.00
CA GLY A 159 -39.96 14.65 20.58
C GLY A 159 -40.05 14.80 22.11
N PRO A 160 -40.95 14.06 22.77
CA PRO A 160 -41.20 14.21 24.20
C PRO A 160 -39.96 13.82 25.04
N ILE A 161 -39.47 14.75 25.86
CA ILE A 161 -38.28 14.56 26.72
C ILE A 161 -38.67 14.64 28.19
N ALA A 162 -38.20 13.67 28.98
CA ALA A 162 -38.33 13.68 30.44
C ALA A 162 -37.53 14.85 31.06
N ASP A 163 -38.06 15.45 32.13
CA ASP A 163 -37.46 16.63 32.76
C ASP A 163 -35.99 16.40 33.21
N GLU A 164 -35.65 15.18 33.65
CA GLU A 164 -34.29 14.78 34.02
C GLU A 164 -33.31 14.86 32.85
N ARG A 165 -33.74 14.41 31.66
CA ARG A 165 -32.93 14.44 30.44
C ARG A 165 -32.76 15.87 29.92
N PHE A 166 -33.78 16.70 30.07
CA PHE A 166 -33.69 18.13 29.76
C PHE A 166 -32.71 18.86 30.69
N ALA A 167 -32.71 18.55 31.99
CA ALA A 167 -31.76 19.13 32.93
C ALA A 167 -30.30 18.75 32.57
N LEU A 168 -30.06 17.50 32.15
CA LEU A 168 -28.75 17.06 31.65
C LEU A 168 -28.33 17.85 30.41
N LEU A 169 -29.26 18.08 29.47
CA LEU A 169 -29.01 18.85 28.26
C LEU A 169 -28.63 20.31 28.56
N VAL A 170 -29.34 20.95 29.50
CA VAL A 170 -29.00 22.31 29.98
C VAL A 170 -27.61 22.33 30.62
N ASN A 171 -27.23 21.31 31.38
CA ASN A 171 -25.90 21.21 31.97
C ASN A 171 -24.80 21.03 30.91
N LEU A 172 -25.04 20.25 29.85
CA LEU A 172 -24.12 20.14 28.72
C LEU A 172 -23.99 21.48 27.98
N GLY A 173 -25.09 22.20 27.74
CA GLY A 173 -25.08 23.53 27.14
C GLY A 173 -24.31 24.57 27.97
N LYS A 174 -24.36 24.48 29.31
CA LYS A 174 -23.55 25.33 30.20
C LYS A 174 -22.05 25.05 30.12
N LYS A 175 -21.65 23.78 29.92
CA LYS A 175 -20.24 23.37 29.77
C LYS A 175 -19.59 23.84 28.47
N ILE A 176 -20.41 24.16 27.46
CA ILE A 176 -19.95 24.73 26.19
C ILE A 176 -19.88 26.25 26.36
N THR A 177 -18.70 26.86 26.35
CA THR A 177 -18.50 28.30 26.61
C THR A 177 -18.07 29.09 25.37
N ASP A 178 -17.63 28.38 24.34
CA ASP A 178 -17.06 28.83 23.08
C ASP A 178 -18.09 28.99 21.94
N PHE A 179 -19.36 28.62 22.18
CA PHE A 179 -20.45 28.81 21.24
C PHE A 179 -21.00 30.25 21.31
N THR A 180 -20.90 30.99 20.19
CA THR A 180 -21.49 32.33 20.04
C THR A 180 -22.59 32.32 18.99
N ILE A 181 -23.75 32.89 19.30
CA ILE A 181 -24.86 33.06 18.37
C ILE A 181 -24.53 34.26 17.47
N SER A 182 -23.60 34.10 16.53
CA SER A 182 -23.35 35.08 15.48
C SER A 182 -23.87 34.56 14.14
N THR A 183 -24.97 35.17 13.70
CA THR A 183 -25.50 35.04 12.33
C THR A 183 -24.75 35.97 11.38
N SER A 184 -23.49 35.66 11.06
CA SER A 184 -22.69 36.28 9.98
C SER A 184 -21.31 35.61 10.00
N THR A 185 -20.78 34.94 8.96
CA THR A 185 -20.32 35.52 7.68
C THR A 185 -19.85 36.97 7.75
N GLU A 186 -19.21 37.36 8.85
CA GLU A 186 -18.24 38.44 8.82
C GLU A 186 -16.90 37.78 9.11
N GLY A 187 -16.16 37.53 8.04
CA GLY A 187 -14.73 37.31 8.16
C GLY A 187 -14.18 38.52 8.89
N ASN A 188 -13.79 38.31 10.14
CA ASN A 188 -13.09 39.28 10.94
C ASN A 188 -11.76 39.56 10.22
N THR A 189 -11.81 40.53 9.31
CA THR A 189 -10.72 41.03 8.48
C THR A 189 -10.14 42.31 9.08
N GLU A 190 -10.39 42.56 10.36
CA GLU A 190 -9.49 43.37 11.17
C GLU A 190 -8.28 42.49 11.49
N ILE A 191 -7.36 42.45 10.53
CA ILE A 191 -5.96 42.15 10.81
C ILE A 191 -5.53 43.24 11.76
N ASP A 192 -5.41 42.89 13.05
CA ASP A 192 -4.94 43.79 14.10
C ASP A 192 -3.61 44.38 13.62
N GLU A 193 -3.57 45.68 13.27
CA GLU A 193 -2.33 46.37 12.89
C GLU A 193 -1.47 46.47 14.15
N THR A 194 -0.74 45.38 14.46
CA THR A 194 0.05 45.24 15.69
C THR A 194 1.30 46.12 15.57
N TYR A 195 1.13 47.43 15.70
CA TYR A 195 2.20 48.41 15.69
C TYR A 195 2.88 48.42 17.07
N GLY A 196 4.13 47.96 17.13
CA GLY A 196 4.96 47.97 18.33
C GLY A 196 5.07 46.61 19.02
N ILE A 197 5.77 45.68 18.39
CA ILE A 197 6.23 44.45 19.04
C ILE A 197 7.45 44.82 19.88
N ASN A 198 7.34 44.69 21.20
CA ASN A 198 8.51 44.82 22.08
C ASN A 198 9.47 43.66 21.81
N VAL A 199 10.61 43.96 21.20
CA VAL A 199 11.71 42.99 21.05
C VAL A 199 12.63 43.14 22.25
N GLN A 200 12.60 42.14 23.14
CA GLN A 200 13.58 42.00 24.20
C GLN A 200 14.71 41.11 23.70
N PHE A 201 15.92 41.69 23.63
CA PHE A 201 17.13 40.94 23.32
C PHE A 201 17.71 40.43 24.64
N GLU A 202 17.35 39.20 25.00
CA GLU A 202 18.05 38.45 26.04
C GLU A 202 19.07 37.53 25.37
N GLU A 203 20.27 37.40 25.95
CA GLU A 203 21.23 36.38 25.52
C GLU A 203 20.57 35.02 25.74
N SER A 204 20.36 34.26 24.65
CA SER A 204 19.63 33.00 24.72
C SER A 204 20.29 32.05 25.71
N GLU A 205 19.46 31.41 26.53
CA GLU A 205 19.88 30.41 27.51
C GLU A 205 20.87 29.40 26.89
N GLU A 206 21.90 29.02 27.65
CA GLU A 206 22.82 27.94 27.29
C GLU A 206 21.99 26.66 27.06
N GLU A 207 21.67 26.37 25.80
CA GLU A 207 20.97 25.14 25.43
C GLU A 207 21.92 23.95 25.64
N ASP A 208 21.56 23.04 26.55
CA ASP A 208 22.20 21.73 26.67
C ASP A 208 22.11 21.02 25.30
N ASP A 209 23.19 20.43 24.76
CA ASP A 209 23.26 19.75 23.45
C ASP A 209 22.29 18.54 23.26
N GLU A 210 21.38 18.29 24.20
CA GLU A 210 20.39 17.21 24.17
C GLU A 210 19.04 17.66 23.59
N ASP A 211 18.29 16.75 22.94
CA ASP A 211 17.00 17.10 22.32
C ASP A 211 16.01 17.73 23.32
N ALA A 212 15.45 18.87 22.93
CA ALA A 212 14.56 19.70 23.75
C ALA A 212 13.28 18.98 24.22
N TYR A 213 12.87 17.90 23.53
CA TYR A 213 11.68 17.10 23.83
C TYR A 213 12.02 15.71 24.35
N GLY A 214 13.31 15.36 24.45
CA GLY A 214 13.80 14.05 24.86
C GLY A 214 13.47 12.94 23.87
N GLU A 215 13.36 13.26 22.58
CA GLU A 215 13.06 12.31 21.51
C GLU A 215 14.32 11.91 20.72
N VAL A 216 14.35 10.66 20.29
CA VAL A 216 15.35 10.20 19.31
C VAL A 216 14.79 10.52 17.92
N ARG A 217 15.38 11.51 17.24
CA ARG A 217 14.99 11.87 15.88
C ARG A 217 15.83 11.08 14.90
N ASP A 218 15.21 10.11 14.24
CA ASP A 218 15.80 9.45 13.09
C ASP A 218 15.53 10.34 11.86
N GLU A 219 16.48 11.22 11.52
CA GLU A 219 16.38 12.10 10.36
C GLU A 219 16.43 11.35 9.01
N GLU A 220 16.57 10.02 9.02
CA GLU A 220 16.47 9.15 7.84
C GLU A 220 15.04 8.75 7.48
N ARG A 221 14.02 9.18 8.25
CA ARG A 221 12.63 9.09 7.77
C ARG A 221 12.36 10.28 6.86
N GLU A 222 12.72 10.11 5.58
CA GLU A 222 12.07 10.84 4.50
C GLU A 222 10.56 10.89 4.77
N GLU A 223 9.96 12.07 4.61
CA GLU A 223 8.53 12.30 4.70
C GLU A 223 7.76 11.34 3.77
N GLY A 224 7.40 10.18 4.29
CA GLY A 224 6.72 9.10 3.59
C GLY A 224 5.77 8.42 4.54
N ASP A 225 4.53 8.89 4.50
CA ASP A 225 3.30 8.18 4.87
C ASP A 225 3.32 7.37 6.18
N ALA A 226 2.95 8.03 7.28
CA ALA A 226 2.54 7.36 8.50
C ALA A 226 1.04 7.05 8.44
N SER A 227 0.68 6.00 7.70
CA SER A 227 -0.57 5.28 7.91
C SER A 227 -0.28 3.78 8.00
N GLU A 228 -0.98 3.13 8.93
CA GLU A 228 -0.97 1.70 9.26
C GLU A 228 -0.01 1.25 10.36
N ALA A 229 -0.49 1.38 11.60
CA ALA A 229 -0.23 0.40 12.65
C ALA A 229 -1.41 0.38 13.64
N GLU A 230 -2.50 -0.32 13.29
CA GLU A 230 -3.41 -0.88 14.29
C GLU A 230 -3.31 -2.41 14.27
N GLY A 231 -3.24 -2.97 15.47
CA GLY A 231 -2.90 -4.36 15.72
C GLY A 231 -3.98 -5.37 15.35
N GLY A 232 -3.51 -6.56 15.04
CA GLY A 232 -4.30 -7.78 14.97
C GLY A 232 -3.45 -8.96 15.39
N GLU A 233 -3.48 -9.30 16.68
CA GLU A 233 -3.03 -10.60 17.16
C GLU A 233 -4.03 -11.67 16.72
N SER A 234 -3.59 -12.61 15.88
CA SER A 234 -4.23 -13.92 15.81
C SER A 234 -3.17 -15.00 15.70
N SER A 235 -3.08 -15.77 16.78
CA SER A 235 -2.33 -17.01 16.92
C SER A 235 -3.05 -18.13 16.17
N GLY A 236 -2.33 -18.81 15.28
CA GLY A 236 -2.80 -20.03 14.62
C GLY A 236 -1.59 -20.85 14.18
N GLU A 237 -1.37 -21.95 14.89
CA GLU A 237 -0.34 -22.96 14.68
C GLU A 237 -0.48 -23.62 13.30
N GLU A 238 0.63 -23.77 12.56
CA GLU A 238 0.74 -24.82 11.55
C GLU A 238 1.88 -25.78 11.89
N SER A 239 1.45 -27.03 12.06
CA SER A 239 2.21 -28.25 12.26
C SER A 239 3.10 -28.57 11.06
N GLY A 240 4.31 -29.05 11.36
CA GLY A 240 5.30 -29.45 10.39
C GLY A 240 5.29 -30.92 9.99
N GLY A 241 5.87 -31.17 8.82
CA GLY A 241 6.37 -32.47 8.33
C GLY A 241 6.09 -32.62 6.83
N GLU A 242 7.05 -32.81 5.90
CA GLU A 242 8.49 -32.99 6.00
C GLU A 242 9.17 -32.52 4.69
N LYS A 243 10.28 -31.80 4.91
CA LYS A 243 11.50 -31.61 4.13
C LYS A 243 11.71 -32.50 2.88
N LYS A 244 12.19 -31.87 1.81
CA LYS A 244 13.59 -32.05 1.34
C LYS A 244 14.05 -30.93 0.38
N ASN A 245 15.16 -30.31 0.78
CA ASN A 245 16.12 -29.51 0.01
C ASN A 245 15.79 -28.04 -0.31
N ALA A 246 15.77 -27.20 0.73
CA ALA A 246 16.18 -25.80 0.64
C ALA A 246 17.10 -25.49 1.83
N ILE A 247 18.41 -25.57 1.59
CA ILE A 247 19.44 -25.21 2.56
C ILE A 247 19.87 -23.76 2.25
N HIS A 248 19.73 -22.89 3.26
CA HIS A 248 20.20 -21.50 3.38
C HIS A 248 19.45 -20.39 2.62
N ALA A 249 18.50 -19.76 3.30
CA ALA A 249 18.08 -18.37 3.08
C ALA A 249 17.93 -17.65 4.43
N ASN A 250 19.05 -17.56 5.16
CA ASN A 250 19.31 -16.52 6.15
C ASN A 250 20.74 -16.09 5.85
N LEU A 251 20.89 -15.14 4.94
CA LEU A 251 22.18 -14.50 4.71
C LEU A 251 22.05 -13.01 4.95
N SER A 252 22.69 -12.65 6.05
CA SER A 252 23.07 -11.32 6.49
C SER A 252 23.47 -10.40 5.35
N GLU A 253 23.21 -9.12 5.55
CA GLU A 253 23.63 -8.00 4.69
C GLU A 253 25.13 -7.99 4.34
N GLU A 254 25.94 -8.81 5.02
CA GLU A 254 27.34 -9.12 4.70
C GLU A 254 27.55 -9.84 3.35
N GLN A 255 26.52 -10.37 2.69
CA GLN A 255 26.68 -10.92 1.33
C GLN A 255 26.44 -9.91 0.21
N SER A 256 25.85 -8.75 0.49
CA SER A 256 25.81 -7.65 -0.48
C SER A 256 27.22 -7.09 -0.75
N SER A 257 28.11 -7.17 0.24
CA SER A 257 29.51 -6.74 0.12
C SER A 257 30.39 -7.76 -0.61
N LYS A 258 30.04 -9.04 -0.63
CA LYS A 258 30.79 -10.08 -1.39
C LYS A 258 30.51 -10.08 -2.90
N ARG A 259 29.47 -9.38 -3.39
CA ARG A 259 29.31 -9.07 -4.82
C ARG A 259 30.21 -7.92 -5.31
N ARG A 260 31.00 -7.29 -4.43
CA ARG A 260 31.83 -6.11 -4.78
C ARG A 260 33.13 -6.44 -5.52
N ASP A 261 33.54 -7.70 -5.57
CA ASP A 261 34.66 -8.16 -6.43
C ASP A 261 34.16 -8.68 -7.79
N ALA A 262 33.10 -8.07 -8.35
CA ALA A 262 32.76 -8.31 -9.75
C ALA A 262 33.95 -7.89 -10.62
N VAL A 263 34.49 -8.83 -11.40
CA VAL A 263 35.55 -8.55 -12.38
C VAL A 263 35.05 -7.46 -13.32
N LEU A 264 35.72 -6.32 -13.35
CA LEU A 264 35.30 -5.19 -14.19
C LEU A 264 35.58 -5.55 -15.65
N HIS A 265 34.53 -5.74 -16.44
CA HIS A 265 34.67 -6.07 -17.85
C HIS A 265 34.93 -4.80 -18.68
N ALA A 266 35.78 -4.91 -19.71
CA ALA A 266 36.16 -3.77 -20.54
C ALA A 266 34.95 -3.09 -21.24
N MET A 267 33.89 -3.86 -21.55
CA MET A 267 32.66 -3.34 -22.18
C MET A 267 31.75 -2.55 -21.23
N ASP A 268 31.89 -2.71 -19.92
CA ASP A 268 31.07 -1.97 -18.95
C ASP A 268 31.56 -0.52 -18.78
N ILE A 269 32.73 -0.19 -19.33
CA ILE A 269 33.39 1.09 -19.21
C ILE A 269 33.07 1.95 -20.44
N ASP A 270 32.16 2.89 -20.28
CA ASP A 270 31.87 3.95 -21.26
C ASP A 270 32.54 5.29 -20.88
N ALA A 271 32.36 6.31 -21.73
CA ALA A 271 33.00 7.63 -21.56
C ALA A 271 32.65 8.32 -20.23
N TYR A 272 31.50 7.97 -19.63
CA TYR A 272 30.98 8.59 -18.40
C TYR A 272 30.97 7.61 -17.22
N TRP A 273 31.57 6.43 -17.36
CA TRP A 273 31.56 5.39 -16.32
C TRP A 273 32.19 5.91 -15.03
N LEU A 274 33.34 6.59 -15.13
CA LEU A 274 34.06 7.15 -14.00
C LEU A 274 33.26 8.26 -13.31
N GLN A 275 32.62 9.13 -14.08
CA GLN A 275 31.75 10.20 -13.56
C GLN A 275 30.54 9.62 -12.81
N ARG A 276 29.89 8.57 -13.31
CA ARG A 276 28.77 7.89 -12.62
C ARG A 276 29.20 7.16 -11.36
N ARG A 277 30.45 6.71 -11.27
CA ARG A 277 31.00 6.11 -10.05
C ARG A 277 31.33 7.19 -9.02
N LEU A 278 31.89 8.32 -9.45
CA LEU A 278 32.16 9.47 -8.59
C LEU A 278 30.89 10.20 -8.14
N SER A 279 29.82 10.22 -8.95
CA SER A 279 28.55 10.89 -8.60
C SER A 279 27.82 10.23 -7.41
N ARG A 280 28.20 9.00 -7.04
CA ARG A 280 27.70 8.33 -5.83
C ARG A 280 28.28 8.91 -4.55
N HIS A 281 29.47 9.50 -4.63
CA HIS A 281 30.17 10.12 -3.50
C HIS A 281 30.10 11.64 -3.57
N PHE A 282 30.02 12.20 -4.77
CA PHE A 282 29.94 13.65 -5.03
C PHE A 282 28.63 13.97 -5.76
N PRO A 283 27.57 14.42 -5.07
CA PRO A 283 26.27 14.68 -5.68
C PRO A 283 26.29 15.85 -6.68
N ASP A 284 27.27 16.76 -6.57
CA ASP A 284 27.49 17.82 -7.55
C ASP A 284 28.11 17.26 -8.84
N ALA A 285 27.37 17.43 -9.95
CA ALA A 285 27.77 16.96 -11.27
C ALA A 285 29.03 17.68 -11.80
N MET A 286 29.24 18.96 -11.48
CA MET A 286 30.42 19.70 -11.93
C MET A 286 31.68 19.25 -11.18
N LEU A 287 31.57 19.09 -9.86
CA LEU A 287 32.66 18.56 -9.03
C LEU A 287 32.98 17.11 -9.42
N SER A 288 31.98 16.26 -9.66
CA SER A 288 32.19 14.88 -10.11
C SER A 288 32.89 14.82 -11.48
N GLN A 289 32.57 15.74 -12.40
CA GLN A 289 33.25 15.84 -13.70
C GLN A 289 34.71 16.31 -13.55
N ALA A 290 34.95 17.35 -12.73
CA ALA A 290 36.29 17.85 -12.46
C ALA A 290 37.16 16.75 -11.83
N LYS A 291 36.64 16.06 -10.81
CA LYS A 291 37.31 14.92 -10.15
C LYS A 291 37.53 13.75 -11.11
N SER A 292 36.59 13.46 -12.00
CA SER A 292 36.77 12.44 -13.05
C SER A 292 37.96 12.78 -13.96
N SER A 293 38.10 14.05 -14.35
CA SER A 293 39.23 14.51 -15.18
C SER A 293 40.57 14.46 -14.42
N GLU A 294 40.60 14.87 -13.16
CA GLU A 294 41.77 14.79 -12.27
C GLU A 294 42.20 13.32 -12.05
N VAL A 295 41.24 12.41 -11.87
CA VAL A 295 41.50 10.97 -11.73
C VAL A 295 42.04 10.38 -13.02
N LEU A 296 41.51 10.76 -14.20
CA LEU A 296 42.07 10.32 -15.49
C LEU A 296 43.50 10.81 -15.71
N GLN A 297 43.82 12.04 -15.29
CA GLN A 297 45.18 12.57 -15.31
C GLN A 297 46.09 11.80 -14.34
N ALA A 298 45.64 11.55 -13.11
CA ALA A 298 46.38 10.75 -12.13
C ALA A 298 46.65 9.31 -12.63
N LEU A 299 45.68 8.68 -13.31
CA LEU A 299 45.83 7.36 -13.94
C LEU A 299 46.83 7.38 -15.10
N ALA A 300 46.98 8.50 -15.82
CA ALA A 300 47.95 8.65 -16.90
C ALA A 300 49.38 8.93 -16.39
N ASP A 301 49.52 9.79 -15.37
CA ASP A 301 50.81 10.35 -14.95
C ASP A 301 51.53 9.58 -13.83
N ALA A 302 50.86 8.62 -13.17
CA ALA A 302 51.48 7.92 -12.04
C ALA A 302 52.58 6.94 -12.49
N ALA A 303 53.74 6.95 -11.84
CA ALA A 303 54.90 6.13 -12.23
C ALA A 303 54.84 4.69 -11.69
N ASP A 304 54.20 4.50 -10.53
CA ASP A 304 54.12 3.22 -9.81
C ASP A 304 52.72 3.05 -9.18
N GLU A 305 52.34 1.83 -8.81
CA GLU A 305 51.03 1.51 -8.20
C GLU A 305 50.84 2.23 -6.86
N ARG A 306 51.91 2.35 -6.06
CA ARG A 306 51.88 3.07 -4.77
C ARG A 306 51.76 4.59 -4.94
N ASP A 307 52.37 5.13 -5.99
CA ASP A 307 52.24 6.56 -6.33
C ASP A 307 50.82 6.87 -6.81
N LEU A 308 50.22 5.97 -7.61
CA LEU A 308 48.82 6.09 -8.02
C LEU A 308 47.87 6.05 -6.82
N GLU A 309 48.03 5.09 -5.91
CA GLU A 309 47.19 4.98 -4.72
C GLU A 309 47.27 6.25 -3.86
N ASN A 310 48.47 6.76 -3.59
CA ASN A 310 48.65 7.98 -2.82
C ASN A 310 47.99 9.21 -3.48
N ARG A 311 48.12 9.35 -4.81
CA ARG A 311 47.47 10.46 -5.55
C ARG A 311 45.94 10.33 -5.54
N LEU A 312 45.41 9.11 -5.69
CA LEU A 312 43.96 8.87 -5.68
C LEU A 312 43.35 9.11 -4.29
N VAL A 313 44.02 8.67 -3.21
CA VAL A 313 43.58 8.93 -1.83
C VAL A 313 43.63 10.43 -1.50
N LEU A 314 44.65 11.15 -1.99
CA LEU A 314 44.74 12.60 -1.79
C LEU A 314 43.66 13.37 -2.56
N LEU A 315 43.25 12.89 -3.74
CA LEU A 315 42.24 13.54 -4.59
C LEU A 315 40.80 13.24 -4.16
N LEU A 316 40.51 12.02 -3.69
CA LEU A 316 39.17 11.51 -3.40
C LEU A 316 38.85 11.37 -1.90
N GLY A 317 39.87 11.52 -1.04
CA GLY A 317 39.73 11.29 0.40
C GLY A 317 39.70 9.81 0.79
N TYR A 318 39.74 9.54 2.10
CA TYR A 318 39.74 8.19 2.65
C TYR A 318 38.39 7.47 2.51
N ASP A 319 37.31 8.21 2.31
CA ASP A 319 35.94 7.66 2.21
C ASP A 319 35.70 6.91 0.89
N CYS A 320 36.48 7.20 -0.15
CA CYS A 320 36.38 6.57 -1.48
C CYS A 320 37.33 5.37 -1.67
N PHE A 321 37.80 4.73 -0.59
CA PHE A 321 38.86 3.71 -0.66
C PHE A 321 38.51 2.49 -1.54
N ASP A 322 37.26 2.04 -1.56
CA ASP A 322 36.80 0.94 -2.42
C ASP A 322 36.92 1.29 -3.93
N LEU A 323 36.66 2.56 -4.28
CA LEU A 323 36.84 3.06 -5.64
C LEU A 323 38.33 3.19 -5.97
N VAL A 324 39.15 3.65 -5.03
CA VAL A 324 40.62 3.71 -5.22
C VAL A 324 41.19 2.32 -5.47
N LYS A 325 40.75 1.31 -4.71
CA LYS A 325 41.19 -0.09 -4.87
C LYS A 325 40.83 -0.66 -6.24
N THR A 326 39.61 -0.38 -6.73
CA THR A 326 39.18 -0.82 -8.07
C THR A 326 39.93 -0.09 -9.20
N LEU A 327 40.19 1.21 -9.05
CA LEU A 327 40.99 1.99 -10.00
C LEU A 327 42.46 1.56 -10.04
N ASN A 328 43.04 1.17 -8.90
CA ASN A 328 44.41 0.65 -8.85
C ASN A 328 44.50 -0.71 -9.56
N LYS A 329 43.54 -1.61 -9.31
CA LYS A 329 43.48 -2.95 -9.92
C LYS A 329 43.26 -2.91 -11.44
N TYR A 330 42.38 -2.03 -11.93
CA TYR A 330 42.02 -1.94 -13.35
C TYR A 330 42.51 -0.66 -14.03
N ARG A 331 43.66 -0.14 -13.58
CA ARG A 331 44.23 1.15 -14.01
C ARG A 331 44.18 1.36 -15.53
N TYR A 332 44.78 0.43 -16.28
CA TYR A 332 44.92 0.54 -17.73
C TYR A 332 43.59 0.29 -18.46
N THR A 333 42.73 -0.59 -17.95
CA THR A 333 41.41 -0.87 -18.51
C THR A 333 40.53 0.36 -18.41
N VAL A 334 40.44 0.99 -17.24
CA VAL A 334 39.64 2.21 -17.05
C VAL A 334 40.18 3.36 -17.88
N LEU A 335 41.49 3.60 -17.87
CA LEU A 335 42.10 4.72 -18.60
C LEU A 335 41.88 4.61 -20.13
N TYR A 336 42.26 3.48 -20.74
CA TYR A 336 42.19 3.34 -22.19
C TYR A 336 40.77 3.09 -22.71
N CYS A 337 39.90 2.37 -21.99
CA CYS A 337 38.49 2.26 -22.38
C CYS A 337 37.78 3.62 -22.29
N THR A 338 38.05 4.41 -21.25
CA THR A 338 37.46 5.76 -21.14
C THR A 338 38.01 6.69 -22.22
N LYS A 339 39.31 6.64 -22.54
CA LYS A 339 39.90 7.41 -23.67
C LYS A 339 39.32 7.00 -25.03
N LEU A 340 39.14 5.70 -25.27
CA LEU A 340 38.58 5.18 -26.52
C LEU A 340 37.08 5.48 -26.68
N ALA A 341 36.34 5.49 -25.56
CA ALA A 341 34.94 5.88 -25.55
C ALA A 341 34.74 7.40 -25.69
N SER A 342 35.66 8.21 -25.13
CA SER A 342 35.58 9.69 -25.13
C SER A 342 36.18 10.38 -26.35
N SER A 343 37.03 9.71 -27.14
CA SER A 343 37.61 10.25 -28.37
C SER A 343 36.53 10.59 -29.40
N GLN A 344 36.54 11.82 -29.91
CA GLN A 344 35.53 12.35 -30.82
C GLN A 344 35.87 12.10 -32.29
N SER A 345 37.16 11.98 -32.62
CA SER A 345 37.64 11.78 -33.99
C SER A 345 38.01 10.32 -34.27
N GLU A 346 37.71 9.84 -35.49
CA GLU A 346 38.07 8.47 -35.92
C GLU A 346 39.60 8.28 -36.04
N SER A 347 40.33 9.35 -36.36
CA SER A 347 41.80 9.36 -36.35
C SER A 347 42.39 9.19 -34.95
N GLU A 348 41.81 9.81 -33.93
CA GLU A 348 42.21 9.65 -32.53
C GLU A 348 41.90 8.24 -32.01
N ARG A 349 40.74 7.69 -32.38
CA ARG A 349 40.38 6.28 -32.09
C ARG A 349 41.37 5.32 -32.70
N ALA A 350 41.79 5.54 -33.94
CA ALA A 350 42.78 4.71 -34.61
C ALA A 350 44.15 4.81 -33.93
N ALA A 351 44.60 6.02 -33.55
CA ALA A 351 45.85 6.23 -32.84
C ALA A 351 45.86 5.56 -31.44
N ILE A 352 44.75 5.66 -30.69
CA ILE A 352 44.62 5.01 -29.38
C ILE A 352 44.60 3.48 -29.53
N ARG A 353 43.92 2.95 -30.55
CA ARG A 353 43.94 1.50 -30.86
C ARG A 353 45.32 1.02 -31.26
N GLU A 354 46.06 1.80 -32.04
CA GLU A 354 47.45 1.49 -32.40
C GLU A 354 48.34 1.48 -31.15
N GLU A 355 48.19 2.46 -30.26
CA GLU A 355 48.90 2.50 -28.98
C GLU A 355 48.55 1.27 -28.12
N MET A 356 47.27 0.89 -28.04
CA MET A 356 46.82 -0.32 -27.35
C MET A 356 47.35 -1.61 -27.99
N ALA A 357 47.57 -1.62 -29.31
CA ALA A 357 48.14 -2.74 -30.03
C ALA A 357 49.66 -2.89 -29.81
N THR A 358 50.39 -1.84 -29.42
CA THR A 358 51.84 -1.96 -29.16
C THR A 358 52.18 -2.68 -27.85
N LYS A 359 51.29 -2.64 -26.84
CA LYS A 359 51.56 -3.17 -25.49
C LYS A 359 50.78 -4.47 -25.23
N PRO A 360 51.42 -5.55 -24.74
CA PRO A 360 50.79 -6.87 -24.61
C PRO A 360 49.64 -6.94 -23.58
N HIS A 361 49.64 -6.08 -22.56
CA HIS A 361 48.55 -6.01 -21.57
C HIS A 361 47.33 -5.22 -22.10
N LEU A 362 47.53 -4.29 -23.04
CA LEU A 362 46.45 -3.52 -23.68
C LEU A 362 45.81 -4.29 -24.85
N GLN A 363 46.58 -5.11 -25.56
CA GLN A 363 46.07 -6.03 -26.58
C GLN A 363 44.98 -6.96 -26.03
N LYS A 364 45.13 -7.43 -24.78
CA LYS A 364 44.11 -8.26 -24.11
C LYS A 364 42.80 -7.52 -23.91
N ILE A 365 42.86 -6.25 -23.50
CA ILE A 365 41.69 -5.38 -23.30
C ILE A 365 41.02 -5.08 -24.65
N LEU A 366 41.82 -4.83 -25.69
CA LEU A 366 41.32 -4.62 -27.05
C LEU A 366 40.63 -5.88 -27.61
N ALA A 367 41.20 -7.06 -27.37
CA ALA A 367 40.57 -8.34 -27.72
C ALA A 367 39.26 -8.59 -26.95
N GLN A 368 39.18 -8.19 -25.67
CA GLN A 368 37.93 -8.26 -24.88
C GLN A 368 36.85 -7.30 -25.42
N LEU A 369 37.23 -6.11 -25.88
CA LEU A 369 36.31 -5.15 -26.50
C LEU A 369 35.80 -5.63 -27.87
N ASP A 370 36.65 -6.29 -28.66
CA ASP A 370 36.29 -6.76 -30.01
C ASP A 370 35.51 -8.09 -30.01
N THR A 371 35.79 -8.99 -29.05
CA THR A 371 35.20 -10.34 -29.01
C THR A 371 34.08 -10.52 -27.98
N GLY A 372 33.98 -9.64 -26.98
CA GLY A 372 32.98 -9.71 -25.90
C GLY A 372 33.10 -10.91 -24.97
N LYS A 373 34.23 -11.66 -24.99
CA LYS A 373 34.46 -12.83 -24.13
C LYS A 373 35.45 -12.52 -23.01
N GLY A 374 35.04 -12.73 -21.76
CA GLY A 374 35.87 -12.59 -20.56
C GLY A 374 36.84 -13.75 -20.34
N GLU A 375 37.86 -13.53 -19.49
CA GLU A 375 39.02 -14.41 -19.27
C GLU A 375 38.74 -15.79 -18.64
N ASP A 376 37.52 -16.11 -18.20
CA ASP A 376 37.23 -17.36 -17.47
C ASP A 376 36.63 -18.51 -18.32
N GLU A 377 36.54 -18.37 -19.65
CA GLU A 377 36.08 -19.48 -20.52
C GLU A 377 37.18 -20.27 -21.24
N SER A 378 38.47 -19.90 -21.10
CA SER A 378 39.54 -20.51 -21.89
C SER A 378 40.30 -21.68 -21.25
N THR A 379 39.84 -22.22 -20.10
CA THR A 379 40.59 -23.27 -19.39
C THR A 379 39.74 -24.45 -18.87
N VAL A 380 38.78 -24.96 -19.65
CA VAL A 380 38.30 -26.35 -19.51
C VAL A 380 37.91 -26.91 -20.88
N GLN A 381 38.83 -27.57 -21.57
CA GLN A 381 38.48 -28.53 -22.64
C GLN A 381 38.64 -29.95 -22.10
N SER A 382 37.55 -30.53 -21.59
CA SER A 382 37.21 -31.95 -21.79
C SER A 382 35.94 -32.32 -21.01
N GLU A 383 34.77 -32.08 -21.61
CA GLU A 383 33.69 -33.06 -21.74
C GLU A 383 32.51 -32.38 -22.44
N GLN A 384 32.14 -32.90 -23.60
CA GLN A 384 30.93 -32.49 -24.29
C GLN A 384 29.71 -32.87 -23.44
N PRO A 385 28.74 -31.95 -23.33
CA PRO A 385 27.39 -32.33 -23.68
C PRO A 385 26.88 -31.47 -24.83
N ARG A 386 26.56 -32.20 -25.91
CA ARG A 386 25.65 -31.90 -27.01
C ARG A 386 25.07 -30.47 -27.07
N LYS A 387 25.36 -29.84 -28.21
CA LYS A 387 24.53 -28.83 -28.90
C LYS A 387 23.06 -28.88 -28.44
N ARG A 388 22.67 -27.94 -27.58
CA ARG A 388 21.41 -27.23 -27.77
C ARG A 388 21.77 -25.96 -28.51
N SER A 389 21.51 -25.93 -29.80
CA SER A 389 21.36 -24.66 -30.50
C SER A 389 20.38 -23.85 -29.66
N ARG A 390 20.81 -22.69 -29.18
CA ARG A 390 19.88 -21.60 -29.00
C ARG A 390 19.56 -21.10 -30.41
N SER A 391 18.89 -21.96 -31.18
CA SER A 391 17.85 -21.52 -32.07
C SER A 391 17.03 -20.59 -31.20
N VAL A 392 16.97 -19.34 -31.61
CA VAL A 392 15.92 -18.42 -31.21
C VAL A 392 14.63 -19.24 -31.27
N LEU A 393 14.18 -19.72 -30.11
CA LEU A 393 12.82 -20.17 -29.92
C LEU A 393 12.04 -18.86 -29.97
N GLU A 394 11.71 -18.45 -31.19
CA GLU A 394 10.45 -17.78 -31.46
C GLU A 394 9.38 -18.58 -30.72
N GLY A 395 8.83 -17.96 -29.68
CA GLY A 395 8.04 -18.64 -28.65
C GLY A 395 8.13 -17.97 -27.28
N GLY A 396 9.04 -17.01 -27.10
CA GLY A 396 8.98 -16.04 -26.00
C GLY A 396 8.11 -14.86 -26.39
N TRP A 397 6.89 -14.78 -25.84
CA TRP A 397 6.01 -13.61 -25.76
C TRP A 397 6.19 -12.59 -26.89
N ALA A 398 5.42 -12.75 -27.97
CA ALA A 398 5.19 -11.71 -28.94
C ALA A 398 4.66 -10.46 -28.21
N GLY A 399 5.53 -9.46 -27.97
CA GLY A 399 5.11 -8.22 -27.32
C GLY A 399 6.15 -7.40 -26.57
N SER A 400 7.46 -7.69 -26.63
CA SER A 400 8.45 -6.66 -26.26
C SER A 400 8.56 -5.63 -27.39
N VAL A 401 7.51 -4.80 -27.51
CA VAL A 401 7.54 -3.60 -28.34
C VAL A 401 8.58 -2.68 -27.72
N ALA A 402 9.68 -2.44 -28.43
CA ALA A 402 10.61 -1.37 -28.10
C ALA A 402 9.87 -0.03 -28.22
N GLY A 403 9.36 0.46 -27.10
CA GLY A 403 8.60 1.70 -27.02
C GLY A 403 8.68 2.31 -25.63
N ASN A 404 8.94 3.61 -25.57
CA ASN A 404 8.87 4.39 -24.34
C ASN A 404 7.40 4.46 -23.91
N ARG A 405 7.02 3.69 -22.88
CA ARG A 405 5.67 3.76 -22.30
C ARG A 405 5.55 5.04 -21.48
N LYS A 406 4.49 5.81 -21.69
CA LYS A 406 4.18 6.98 -20.87
C LYS A 406 3.63 6.50 -19.53
N GLN A 407 4.22 6.97 -18.43
CA GLN A 407 3.66 6.78 -17.09
C GLN A 407 2.42 7.68 -16.94
N LEU A 408 1.32 7.08 -16.50
CA LEU A 408 0.06 7.79 -16.23
C LEU A 408 -0.16 7.87 -14.72
N GLN A 409 -0.80 8.95 -14.27
CA GLN A 409 -1.30 9.09 -12.91
C GLN A 409 -2.68 8.44 -12.85
N LEU A 410 -2.78 7.28 -12.21
CA LEU A 410 -4.03 6.50 -12.22
C LEU A 410 -5.13 7.16 -11.39
N ASP A 411 -4.78 7.83 -10.30
CA ASP A 411 -5.74 8.46 -9.39
C ASP A 411 -6.57 9.55 -10.08
N GLU A 412 -5.99 10.29 -11.03
CA GLU A 412 -6.71 11.30 -11.82
C GLU A 412 -7.73 10.69 -12.80
N LEU A 413 -7.55 9.41 -13.16
CA LEU A 413 -8.41 8.71 -14.11
C LEU A 413 -9.58 7.99 -13.42
N VAL A 414 -9.52 7.83 -12.09
CA VAL A 414 -10.58 7.19 -11.31
C VAL A 414 -11.78 8.10 -11.18
N PHE A 415 -12.98 7.54 -11.36
CA PHE A 415 -14.22 8.26 -11.05
C PHE A 415 -14.43 8.29 -9.53
N ALA A 416 -14.02 9.37 -8.87
CA ALA A 416 -14.09 9.52 -7.41
C ALA A 416 -15.50 9.32 -6.81
N ALA A 417 -16.57 9.52 -7.60
CA ALA A 417 -17.95 9.32 -7.16
C ALA A 417 -18.40 7.84 -7.18
N GLY A 418 -17.57 6.90 -7.67
CA GLY A 418 -17.90 5.47 -7.73
C GLY A 418 -19.26 5.19 -8.38
N ALA A 419 -20.12 4.44 -7.69
CA ALA A 419 -21.48 4.11 -8.11
C ALA A 419 -22.39 5.32 -8.37
N HIS A 420 -22.07 6.49 -7.79
CA HIS A 420 -22.83 7.73 -7.99
C HIS A 420 -22.35 8.54 -9.20
N PHE A 421 -21.34 8.07 -9.95
CA PHE A 421 -20.88 8.75 -11.15
C PHE A 421 -21.98 8.81 -12.21
N MET A 422 -22.35 10.03 -12.63
CA MET A 422 -23.37 10.25 -13.65
C MET A 422 -22.71 10.70 -14.95
N ALA A 423 -22.44 9.77 -15.86
CA ALA A 423 -21.86 10.07 -17.17
C ALA A 423 -22.80 10.96 -18.02
N ASN A 424 -24.12 10.82 -17.83
CA ASN A 424 -25.12 11.61 -18.52
C ASN A 424 -25.33 12.97 -17.82
N LYS A 425 -25.02 14.07 -18.53
CA LYS A 425 -25.24 15.43 -18.03
C LYS A 425 -26.72 15.83 -17.95
N ARG A 426 -27.62 15.08 -18.59
CA ARG A 426 -29.06 15.39 -18.66
C ARG A 426 -29.89 14.12 -18.45
N CYS A 427 -30.97 14.24 -17.67
CA CYS A 427 -31.96 13.19 -17.45
C CYS A 427 -33.31 13.61 -18.08
N GLN A 428 -33.75 12.88 -19.11
CA GLN A 428 -35.05 13.10 -19.74
C GLN A 428 -36.09 12.19 -19.08
N LEU A 429 -37.20 12.78 -18.64
CA LEU A 429 -38.28 12.05 -17.97
C LEU A 429 -39.39 11.66 -18.96
N PRO A 430 -40.14 10.57 -18.69
CA PRO A 430 -41.29 10.17 -19.49
C PRO A 430 -42.36 11.27 -19.61
N PRO A 431 -43.14 11.29 -20.71
CA PRO A 431 -44.24 12.24 -20.87
C PRO A 431 -45.26 12.08 -19.74
N GLY A 432 -45.79 13.21 -19.26
CA GLY A 432 -46.68 13.25 -18.08
C GLY A 432 -45.93 13.34 -16.74
N SER A 433 -44.61 13.30 -16.74
CA SER A 433 -43.81 13.68 -15.57
C SER A 433 -43.95 15.18 -15.29
N PHE A 434 -44.11 15.56 -14.03
CA PHE A 434 -44.16 16.96 -13.61
C PHE A 434 -43.36 17.17 -12.32
N ARG A 435 -42.96 18.42 -12.08
CA ARG A 435 -42.25 18.82 -10.86
C ARG A 435 -43.11 19.77 -10.05
N LYS A 436 -43.16 19.58 -8.74
CA LYS A 436 -43.85 20.44 -7.78
C LYS A 436 -42.84 20.89 -6.74
N GLN A 437 -42.56 22.19 -6.71
CA GLN A 437 -41.74 22.77 -5.66
C GLN A 437 -42.58 22.91 -4.40
N ARG A 438 -42.09 22.37 -3.28
CA ARG A 438 -42.71 22.48 -1.96
C ARG A 438 -41.74 23.13 -0.99
N LYS A 439 -42.21 23.45 0.22
CA LYS A 439 -41.35 24.04 1.25
C LYS A 439 -40.32 23.01 1.71
N GLY A 440 -39.05 23.23 1.34
CA GLY A 440 -37.92 22.40 1.77
C GLY A 440 -37.61 21.17 0.90
N TYR A 441 -38.40 20.89 -0.13
CA TYR A 441 -38.11 19.79 -1.06
C TYR A 441 -38.77 20.01 -2.43
N GLU A 442 -38.22 19.35 -3.45
CA GLU A 442 -38.82 19.26 -4.78
C GLU A 442 -39.41 17.87 -4.98
N GLU A 443 -40.69 17.81 -5.35
CA GLU A 443 -41.37 16.56 -5.66
C GLU A 443 -41.41 16.37 -7.18
N VAL A 444 -40.72 15.33 -7.67
CA VAL A 444 -40.74 14.94 -9.08
C VAL A 444 -41.63 13.71 -9.23
N HIS A 445 -42.80 13.88 -9.86
CA HIS A 445 -43.73 12.79 -10.11
C HIS A 445 -43.47 12.20 -11.50
N VAL A 446 -43.23 10.89 -11.56
CA VAL A 446 -43.07 10.12 -12.80
C VAL A 446 -44.23 9.11 -12.89
N PRO A 447 -45.13 9.20 -13.89
CA PRO A 447 -46.27 8.30 -13.98
C PRO A 447 -45.85 6.87 -14.34
N ALA A 448 -46.67 5.89 -13.93
CA ALA A 448 -46.48 4.50 -14.34
C ALA A 448 -46.59 4.35 -15.86
N LEU A 449 -45.59 3.71 -16.48
CA LEU A 449 -45.59 3.48 -17.91
C LEU A 449 -46.67 2.46 -18.29
N LYS A 450 -47.40 2.74 -19.37
CA LYS A 450 -48.34 1.77 -19.94
C LYS A 450 -47.55 0.60 -20.56
N PRO A 451 -47.94 -0.66 -20.32
CA PRO A 451 -47.27 -1.80 -20.94
C PRO A 451 -47.40 -1.70 -22.46
N LYS A 452 -46.35 -2.08 -23.19
CA LYS A 452 -46.40 -2.14 -24.66
C LYS A 452 -47.52 -3.10 -25.09
N PRO A 453 -48.28 -2.83 -26.17
CA PRO A 453 -49.20 -3.81 -26.72
C PRO A 453 -48.45 -5.06 -27.19
N PHE A 454 -49.12 -6.21 -27.25
CA PHE A 454 -48.56 -7.43 -27.86
C PHE A 454 -48.38 -7.23 -29.36
N GLU A 455 -47.31 -7.77 -29.92
CA GLU A 455 -47.14 -7.86 -31.38
C GLU A 455 -48.05 -8.95 -31.96
N GLU A 456 -48.35 -8.90 -33.26
CA GLU A 456 -49.35 -9.79 -33.91
C GLU A 456 -49.08 -11.29 -33.71
N ASN A 457 -47.80 -11.69 -33.61
CA ASN A 457 -47.39 -13.09 -33.41
C ASN A 457 -46.82 -13.36 -32.01
N GLU A 458 -46.98 -12.42 -31.07
CA GLU A 458 -46.47 -12.57 -29.72
C GLU A 458 -47.49 -13.21 -28.79
N VAL A 459 -47.18 -14.40 -28.27
CA VAL A 459 -48.03 -15.13 -27.34
C VAL A 459 -47.21 -15.57 -26.14
N LEU A 460 -47.84 -15.61 -24.97
CA LEU A 460 -47.24 -16.19 -23.77
C LEU A 460 -47.06 -17.70 -23.97
N LEU A 461 -45.84 -18.20 -23.78
CA LEU A 461 -45.52 -19.60 -24.02
C LEU A 461 -46.06 -20.47 -22.87
N PRO A 462 -47.00 -21.41 -23.13
CA PRO A 462 -47.43 -22.37 -22.12
C PRO A 462 -46.29 -23.31 -21.74
N ILE A 463 -46.22 -23.70 -20.47
CA ILE A 463 -45.18 -24.62 -19.98
C ILE A 463 -45.24 -25.97 -20.72
N GLU A 464 -46.44 -26.40 -21.12
CA GLU A 464 -46.67 -27.63 -21.91
C GLU A 464 -45.95 -27.63 -23.27
N LYS A 465 -45.66 -26.44 -23.83
CA LYS A 465 -44.94 -26.32 -25.10
C LYS A 465 -43.42 -26.32 -24.93
N LEU A 466 -42.90 -26.22 -23.70
CA LEU A 466 -41.46 -26.32 -23.44
C LEU A 466 -41.00 -27.78 -23.62
N PRO A 467 -39.70 -28.01 -23.90
CA PRO A 467 -39.15 -29.35 -23.95
C PRO A 467 -39.44 -30.14 -22.67
N LYS A 468 -39.74 -31.44 -22.77
CA LYS A 468 -40.19 -32.27 -21.63
C LYS A 468 -39.24 -32.23 -20.43
N TYR A 469 -37.93 -32.15 -20.67
CA TYR A 469 -36.93 -32.08 -19.61
C TYR A 469 -36.94 -30.74 -18.87
N VAL A 470 -37.50 -29.67 -19.43
CA VAL A 470 -37.57 -28.33 -18.83
C VAL A 470 -38.80 -28.18 -17.91
N GLN A 471 -39.89 -28.87 -18.25
CA GLN A 471 -41.20 -28.68 -17.60
C GLN A 471 -41.20 -28.90 -16.08
N PRO A 472 -40.51 -29.91 -15.50
CA PRO A 472 -40.51 -30.15 -14.05
C PRO A 472 -40.03 -28.96 -13.22
N ALA A 473 -39.06 -28.18 -13.71
CA ALA A 473 -38.57 -26.99 -13.01
C ALA A 473 -39.64 -25.89 -12.83
N PHE A 474 -40.65 -25.89 -13.69
CA PHE A 474 -41.73 -24.89 -13.71
C PHE A 474 -43.03 -25.43 -13.07
N GLU A 475 -42.93 -26.40 -12.17
CA GLU A 475 -44.09 -26.87 -11.39
C GLU A 475 -44.84 -25.69 -10.74
N GLY A 476 -46.16 -25.70 -10.89
CA GLY A 476 -47.06 -24.62 -10.44
C GLY A 476 -47.26 -23.46 -11.44
N PHE A 477 -46.55 -23.45 -12.57
CA PHE A 477 -46.65 -22.38 -13.58
C PHE A 477 -47.50 -22.85 -14.77
N LYS A 478 -48.39 -21.99 -15.26
CA LYS A 478 -49.19 -22.27 -16.46
C LYS A 478 -48.49 -21.80 -17.73
N THR A 479 -47.89 -20.61 -17.67
CA THR A 479 -47.26 -19.93 -18.80
C THR A 479 -46.00 -19.20 -18.34
N LEU A 480 -45.01 -19.07 -19.22
CA LEU A 480 -43.94 -18.09 -19.07
C LEU A 480 -44.49 -16.66 -19.16
N ASN A 481 -43.81 -15.70 -18.53
CA ASN A 481 -44.16 -14.29 -18.71
C ASN A 481 -43.73 -13.80 -20.10
N ARG A 482 -44.06 -12.55 -20.45
CA ARG A 482 -43.80 -11.99 -21.78
C ARG A 482 -42.32 -12.01 -22.17
N ILE A 483 -41.43 -11.57 -21.27
CA ILE A 483 -39.98 -11.50 -21.52
C ILE A 483 -39.38 -12.90 -21.63
N GLN A 484 -39.76 -13.79 -20.71
CA GLN A 484 -39.36 -15.20 -20.72
C GLN A 484 -39.81 -15.91 -22.00
N SER A 485 -41.04 -15.64 -22.48
CA SER A 485 -41.58 -16.23 -23.71
C SER A 485 -40.83 -15.76 -24.96
N ARG A 486 -40.39 -14.49 -25.00
CA ARG A 486 -39.59 -14.00 -26.14
C ARG A 486 -38.19 -14.57 -26.18
N ILE A 487 -37.56 -14.73 -25.01
CA ILE A 487 -36.16 -15.19 -24.93
C ILE A 487 -36.01 -16.71 -24.84
N SER A 488 -37.10 -17.46 -24.62
CA SER A 488 -37.03 -18.90 -24.40
C SER A 488 -36.33 -19.65 -25.54
N THR A 489 -36.55 -19.25 -26.79
CA THR A 489 -35.87 -19.85 -27.95
C THR A 489 -34.37 -19.62 -27.88
N ALA A 490 -33.92 -18.38 -27.64
CA ALA A 490 -32.50 -18.08 -27.51
C ALA A 490 -31.87 -18.81 -26.31
N ALA A 491 -32.56 -18.87 -25.17
CA ALA A 491 -32.08 -19.50 -23.94
C ALA A 491 -32.07 -21.04 -23.98
N LEU A 492 -32.99 -21.67 -24.73
CA LEU A 492 -33.13 -23.12 -24.79
C LEU A 492 -32.62 -23.76 -26.07
N GLU A 493 -32.44 -23.02 -27.17
CA GLU A 493 -32.05 -23.54 -28.48
C GLU A 493 -30.65 -23.09 -28.95
N SER A 494 -30.10 -21.99 -28.42
CA SER A 494 -28.73 -21.52 -28.72
C SER A 494 -27.77 -21.57 -27.52
N ASP A 495 -26.47 -21.69 -27.79
CA ASP A 495 -25.37 -21.59 -26.82
C ASP A 495 -24.68 -20.22 -26.84
N ASP A 496 -25.23 -19.26 -27.57
CA ASP A 496 -24.69 -17.91 -27.61
C ASP A 496 -24.78 -17.21 -26.24
N ASN A 497 -23.81 -16.33 -25.98
CA ASN A 497 -23.84 -15.49 -24.79
C ASN A 497 -25.06 -14.56 -24.81
N LEU A 498 -25.78 -14.48 -23.68
CA LEU A 498 -27.01 -13.68 -23.55
C LEU A 498 -26.81 -12.48 -22.63
N LEU A 499 -27.27 -11.30 -23.09
CA LEU A 499 -27.40 -10.09 -22.27
C LEU A 499 -28.88 -9.71 -22.18
N VAL A 500 -29.43 -9.73 -20.96
CA VAL A 500 -30.86 -9.46 -20.72
C VAL A 500 -31.03 -8.17 -19.90
N CYS A 501 -31.28 -7.07 -20.60
CA CYS A 501 -31.56 -5.77 -19.99
C CYS A 501 -33.07 -5.63 -19.73
N ALA A 502 -33.52 -6.03 -18.53
CA ALA A 502 -34.92 -5.96 -18.12
C ALA A 502 -35.08 -5.30 -16.73
N PRO A 503 -36.22 -4.63 -16.46
CA PRO A 503 -36.49 -4.04 -15.14
C PRO A 503 -36.44 -5.06 -13.99
N THR A 504 -36.13 -4.59 -12.79
CA THR A 504 -36.21 -5.43 -11.57
C THR A 504 -37.63 -5.98 -11.40
N GLY A 505 -37.74 -7.26 -11.07
CA GLY A 505 -39.04 -7.96 -10.97
C GLY A 505 -39.60 -8.45 -12.32
N ALA A 506 -38.93 -8.21 -13.45
CA ALA A 506 -39.37 -8.70 -14.76
C ALA A 506 -39.19 -10.22 -14.98
N GLY A 507 -38.65 -10.95 -13.99
CA GLY A 507 -38.49 -12.40 -14.03
C GLY A 507 -37.18 -12.89 -14.68
N LYS A 508 -36.09 -12.11 -14.56
CA LYS A 508 -34.72 -12.47 -15.02
C LYS A 508 -34.26 -13.82 -14.45
N THR A 509 -34.58 -14.13 -13.19
CA THR A 509 -34.23 -15.39 -12.53
C THR A 509 -34.75 -16.63 -13.25
N ASN A 510 -35.95 -16.57 -13.84
CA ASN A 510 -36.46 -17.71 -14.63
C ASN A 510 -35.79 -17.81 -15.99
N VAL A 511 -35.29 -16.71 -16.56
CA VAL A 511 -34.47 -16.75 -17.78
C VAL A 511 -33.15 -17.45 -17.47
N ALA A 512 -32.52 -17.10 -16.34
CA ALA A 512 -31.35 -17.82 -15.85
C ALA A 512 -31.64 -19.32 -15.66
N LEU A 513 -32.79 -19.67 -15.07
CA LEU A 513 -33.22 -21.07 -14.92
C LEU A 513 -33.36 -21.79 -16.27
N LEU A 514 -33.88 -21.13 -17.32
CA LEU A 514 -33.93 -21.72 -18.66
C LEU A 514 -32.52 -22.04 -19.19
N CYS A 515 -31.56 -21.13 -19.00
CA CYS A 515 -30.17 -21.38 -19.39
C CYS A 515 -29.54 -22.55 -18.59
N ILE A 516 -29.82 -22.63 -17.28
CA ILE A 516 -29.38 -23.77 -16.44
C ILE A 516 -29.95 -25.08 -16.99
N LEU A 517 -31.24 -25.09 -17.33
CA LEU A 517 -31.92 -26.28 -17.87
C LEU A 517 -31.40 -26.66 -19.25
N ARG A 518 -30.98 -25.70 -20.09
CA ARG A 518 -30.30 -26.00 -21.34
C ARG A 518 -28.94 -26.67 -21.10
N ALA A 519 -28.14 -26.15 -20.17
CA ALA A 519 -26.85 -26.76 -19.81
C ALA A 519 -27.04 -28.18 -19.26
N LEU A 520 -28.08 -28.39 -18.43
CA LEU A 520 -28.48 -29.72 -17.97
C LEU A 520 -28.93 -30.61 -19.13
N GLY A 521 -29.73 -30.10 -20.06
CA GLY A 521 -30.33 -30.85 -21.17
C GLY A 521 -29.30 -31.57 -22.06
N LYS A 522 -28.07 -31.05 -22.13
CA LYS A 522 -26.94 -31.68 -22.86
C LYS A 522 -26.36 -32.92 -22.17
N HIS A 523 -26.65 -33.08 -20.89
CA HIS A 523 -26.14 -34.16 -20.04
C HIS A 523 -27.27 -35.09 -19.57
N VAL A 524 -28.42 -35.05 -20.26
CA VAL A 524 -29.54 -35.97 -20.05
C VAL A 524 -29.36 -37.20 -20.95
N ASN A 525 -29.32 -38.37 -20.34
CA ASN A 525 -29.25 -39.65 -21.04
C ASN A 525 -30.60 -40.01 -21.68
N HIS A 526 -30.59 -40.96 -22.61
CA HIS A 526 -31.81 -41.43 -23.28
C HIS A 526 -32.86 -42.04 -22.34
N ASP A 527 -32.45 -42.52 -21.16
CA ASP A 527 -33.33 -43.06 -20.11
C ASP A 527 -33.91 -41.97 -19.18
N GLY A 528 -33.53 -40.70 -19.38
CA GLY A 528 -33.96 -39.55 -18.58
C GLY A 528 -33.11 -39.28 -17.34
N SER A 529 -32.06 -40.06 -17.08
CA SER A 529 -31.08 -39.77 -16.01
C SER A 529 -30.16 -38.61 -16.39
N VAL A 530 -29.69 -37.85 -15.39
CA VAL A 530 -28.79 -36.69 -15.58
C VAL A 530 -27.38 -37.05 -15.13
N ASN A 531 -26.39 -36.83 -15.99
CA ASN A 531 -24.97 -37.00 -15.65
C ASN A 531 -24.47 -35.77 -14.86
N VAL A 532 -24.77 -35.73 -13.57
CA VAL A 532 -24.48 -34.60 -12.67
C VAL A 532 -22.98 -34.36 -12.42
N GLY A 533 -22.10 -35.30 -12.78
CA GLY A 533 -20.65 -35.15 -12.62
C GLY A 533 -19.95 -34.41 -13.76
N ASP A 534 -20.60 -34.27 -14.92
CA ASP A 534 -19.93 -33.84 -16.15
C ASP A 534 -19.93 -32.32 -16.36
N PHE A 535 -20.71 -31.59 -15.55
CA PHE A 535 -20.86 -30.15 -15.68
C PHE A 535 -21.07 -29.45 -14.35
N LYS A 536 -20.69 -28.17 -14.32
CA LYS A 536 -21.01 -27.23 -13.25
C LYS A 536 -21.55 -25.94 -13.83
N VAL A 537 -22.38 -25.28 -13.04
CA VAL A 537 -22.96 -23.97 -13.33
C VAL A 537 -22.63 -23.03 -12.18
N VAL A 538 -22.24 -21.80 -12.52
CA VAL A 538 -21.92 -20.76 -11.55
C VAL A 538 -22.95 -19.65 -11.69
N TYR A 539 -23.60 -19.29 -10.58
CA TYR A 539 -24.48 -18.14 -10.49
C TYR A 539 -23.82 -17.09 -9.60
N VAL A 540 -23.47 -15.95 -10.18
CA VAL A 540 -22.85 -14.82 -9.51
C VAL A 540 -23.93 -13.79 -9.19
N ALA A 541 -24.15 -13.51 -7.90
CA ALA A 541 -25.14 -12.54 -7.44
C ALA A 541 -24.45 -11.40 -6.66
N PRO A 542 -24.92 -10.14 -6.77
CA PRO A 542 -24.26 -8.99 -6.16
C PRO A 542 -24.25 -9.02 -4.63
N MET A 543 -25.30 -9.53 -3.99
CA MET A 543 -25.53 -9.45 -2.54
C MET A 543 -25.59 -10.83 -1.90
N ARG A 544 -25.07 -10.95 -0.67
CA ARG A 544 -25.10 -12.21 0.11
C ARG A 544 -26.53 -12.68 0.41
N SER A 545 -27.42 -11.77 0.77
CA SER A 545 -28.84 -12.08 1.00
C SER A 545 -29.49 -12.69 -0.24
N LEU A 546 -29.17 -12.14 -1.41
CA LEU A 546 -29.67 -12.64 -2.69
C LEU A 546 -29.09 -14.03 -3.01
N VAL A 547 -27.82 -14.30 -2.67
CA VAL A 547 -27.23 -15.65 -2.80
C VAL A 547 -28.07 -16.68 -2.02
N GLN A 548 -28.38 -16.42 -0.75
CA GLN A 548 -29.14 -17.34 0.10
C GLN A 548 -30.56 -17.58 -0.42
N GLU A 549 -31.24 -16.51 -0.86
CA GLU A 549 -32.56 -16.61 -1.48
C GLU A 549 -32.51 -17.48 -2.75
N MET A 550 -31.52 -17.24 -3.62
CA MET A 550 -31.35 -17.98 -4.87
C MET A 550 -31.00 -19.45 -4.63
N VAL A 551 -30.17 -19.78 -3.63
CA VAL A 551 -29.92 -21.18 -3.24
C VAL A 551 -31.22 -21.85 -2.82
N GLY A 552 -32.03 -21.22 -1.97
CA GLY A 552 -33.31 -21.76 -1.54
C GLY A 552 -34.30 -21.97 -2.70
N ASN A 553 -34.37 -21.02 -3.64
CA ASN A 553 -35.23 -21.11 -4.81
C ASN A 553 -34.75 -22.19 -5.79
N PHE A 554 -33.49 -22.15 -6.22
CA PHE A 554 -32.94 -23.12 -7.18
C PHE A 554 -32.89 -24.54 -6.61
N SER A 555 -32.63 -24.72 -5.32
CA SER A 555 -32.69 -26.05 -4.68
C SER A 555 -34.07 -26.69 -4.83
N LYS A 556 -35.15 -25.91 -4.64
CA LYS A 556 -36.52 -26.40 -4.82
C LYS A 556 -36.83 -26.69 -6.29
N ARG A 557 -36.43 -25.79 -7.19
CA ARG A 557 -36.69 -25.90 -8.64
C ARG A 557 -35.94 -27.04 -9.31
N LEU A 558 -34.73 -27.32 -8.85
CA LEU A 558 -33.83 -28.30 -9.47
C LEU A 558 -33.83 -29.66 -8.75
N ALA A 559 -34.60 -29.81 -7.66
CA ALA A 559 -34.72 -31.07 -6.92
C ALA A 559 -35.18 -32.25 -7.79
N ALA A 560 -36.06 -32.00 -8.77
CA ALA A 560 -36.54 -33.01 -9.71
C ALA A 560 -35.44 -33.65 -10.58
N TYR A 561 -34.26 -33.00 -10.66
CA TYR A 561 -33.13 -33.43 -11.48
C TYR A 561 -31.95 -33.98 -10.68
N ASN A 562 -32.13 -34.15 -9.37
CA ASN A 562 -31.05 -34.56 -8.46
C ASN A 562 -29.81 -33.64 -8.52
N MET A 563 -29.99 -32.36 -8.86
CA MET A 563 -28.92 -31.37 -8.81
C MET A 563 -28.79 -30.79 -7.41
N LYS A 564 -27.57 -30.75 -6.91
CA LYS A 564 -27.23 -30.09 -5.65
C LYS A 564 -26.84 -28.63 -5.92
N VAL A 565 -27.45 -27.73 -5.15
CA VAL A 565 -27.18 -26.29 -5.16
C VAL A 565 -26.52 -25.93 -3.84
N SER A 566 -25.45 -25.14 -3.86
CA SER A 566 -24.81 -24.68 -2.62
C SER A 566 -24.26 -23.27 -2.76
N GLU A 567 -24.20 -22.57 -1.63
CA GLU A 567 -23.57 -21.25 -1.56
C GLU A 567 -22.06 -21.35 -1.40
N LEU A 568 -21.36 -20.43 -2.05
CA LEU A 568 -19.93 -20.21 -1.87
C LEU A 568 -19.71 -18.72 -1.58
N THR A 569 -19.52 -18.38 -0.31
CA THR A 569 -19.37 -17.01 0.18
C THR A 569 -18.10 -16.87 1.02
N GLY A 570 -17.87 -15.68 1.61
CA GLY A 570 -16.75 -15.47 2.55
C GLY A 570 -16.86 -16.39 3.78
N ASP A 571 -18.06 -16.50 4.34
CA ASP A 571 -18.32 -17.19 5.61
C ASP A 571 -18.55 -18.69 5.40
N HIS A 572 -19.08 -19.08 4.23
CA HIS A 572 -19.33 -20.48 3.87
C HIS A 572 -18.31 -20.97 2.85
N GLN A 573 -17.29 -21.68 3.32
CA GLN A 573 -16.34 -22.40 2.46
C GLN A 573 -16.78 -23.85 2.32
N LEU A 574 -16.91 -24.29 1.07
CA LEU A 574 -17.16 -25.68 0.75
C LEU A 574 -15.83 -26.44 0.72
N THR A 575 -15.82 -27.67 1.24
CA THR A 575 -14.70 -28.58 1.04
C THR A 575 -14.63 -29.00 -0.43
N ARG A 576 -13.47 -29.50 -0.88
CA ARG A 576 -13.30 -29.98 -2.26
C ARG A 576 -14.35 -31.05 -2.63
N GLU A 577 -14.62 -31.99 -1.72
CA GLU A 577 -15.66 -33.02 -1.89
C GLU A 577 -17.06 -32.41 -2.04
N GLN A 578 -17.39 -31.41 -1.22
CA GLN A 578 -18.68 -30.72 -1.32
C GLN A 578 -18.81 -29.94 -2.64
N ILE A 579 -17.73 -29.33 -3.13
CA ILE A 579 -17.71 -28.65 -4.43
C ILE A 579 -17.90 -29.66 -5.54
N ASP A 580 -17.23 -30.81 -5.50
CA ASP A 580 -17.34 -31.87 -6.50
C ASP A 580 -18.78 -32.41 -6.58
N ASP A 581 -19.44 -32.60 -5.43
CA ASP A 581 -20.84 -33.00 -5.32
C ASP A 581 -21.85 -31.95 -5.80
N THR A 582 -21.46 -30.66 -5.87
CA THR A 582 -22.37 -29.55 -6.18
C THR A 582 -22.36 -29.22 -7.67
N GLN A 583 -23.53 -29.12 -8.30
CA GLN A 583 -23.65 -28.77 -9.72
C GLN A 583 -23.88 -27.28 -9.93
N LEU A 584 -24.68 -26.63 -9.07
CA LEU A 584 -24.95 -25.19 -9.15
C LEU A 584 -24.33 -24.49 -7.94
N ILE A 585 -23.31 -23.68 -8.20
CA ILE A 585 -22.63 -22.88 -7.19
C ILE A 585 -23.17 -21.46 -7.27
N VAL A 586 -23.78 -20.99 -6.18
CA VAL A 586 -24.26 -19.61 -6.08
C VAL A 586 -23.26 -18.82 -5.22
N CYS A 587 -22.71 -17.72 -5.74
CA CYS A 587 -21.60 -17.02 -5.10
C CYS A 587 -21.63 -15.51 -5.34
N THR A 588 -20.80 -14.77 -4.60
CA THR A 588 -20.55 -13.34 -4.88
C THR A 588 -19.41 -13.17 -5.87
N PRO A 589 -19.33 -12.03 -6.60
CA PRO A 589 -18.24 -11.75 -7.53
C PRO A 589 -16.86 -11.90 -6.91
N GLU A 590 -16.66 -11.39 -5.69
CA GLU A 590 -15.38 -11.41 -4.97
C GLU A 590 -14.96 -12.83 -4.66
N LYS A 591 -15.92 -13.66 -4.22
CA LYS A 591 -15.61 -15.02 -3.84
C LYS A 591 -15.19 -15.84 -5.06
N TRP A 592 -15.91 -15.69 -6.17
CA TRP A 592 -15.55 -16.37 -7.42
C TRP A 592 -14.23 -15.84 -8.02
N ASP A 593 -13.94 -14.54 -7.87
CA ASP A 593 -12.65 -13.98 -8.27
C ASP A 593 -11.48 -14.60 -7.47
N ILE A 594 -11.62 -14.73 -6.14
CA ILE A 594 -10.60 -15.37 -5.29
C ILE A 594 -10.38 -16.84 -5.69
N VAL A 595 -11.46 -17.59 -5.88
CA VAL A 595 -11.47 -19.00 -6.31
C VAL A 595 -10.69 -19.17 -7.62
N THR A 596 -11.04 -18.36 -8.63
CA THR A 596 -10.40 -18.45 -9.94
C THR A 596 -8.96 -17.91 -9.98
N ARG A 597 -8.53 -17.11 -9.00
CA ARG A 597 -7.12 -16.68 -8.84
C ARG A 597 -6.23 -17.72 -8.17
N LYS A 598 -6.72 -18.44 -7.13
CA LYS A 598 -5.88 -19.32 -6.29
C LYS A 598 -5.37 -20.58 -7.00
N GLY A 599 -5.86 -20.93 -8.19
CA GLY A 599 -5.27 -21.95 -9.07
C GLY A 599 -5.35 -23.42 -8.61
N GLY A 600 -5.51 -23.70 -7.31
CA GLY A 600 -5.70 -25.06 -6.77
C GLY A 600 -7.04 -25.71 -7.14
N GLU A 601 -7.97 -24.90 -7.63
CA GLU A 601 -9.36 -25.25 -7.94
C GLU A 601 -9.61 -25.48 -9.45
N ARG A 602 -8.54 -25.51 -10.27
CA ARG A 602 -8.62 -25.66 -11.73
C ARG A 602 -9.40 -26.90 -12.20
N SER A 603 -9.46 -27.96 -11.40
CA SER A 603 -10.14 -29.20 -11.78
C SER A 603 -11.63 -29.02 -12.00
N PHE A 604 -12.31 -28.23 -11.16
CA PHE A 604 -13.75 -28.02 -11.31
C PHE A 604 -14.08 -26.80 -12.18
N THR A 605 -13.17 -25.81 -12.30
CA THR A 605 -13.38 -24.68 -13.23
C THR A 605 -13.45 -25.18 -14.68
N ASN A 606 -12.74 -26.25 -15.02
CA ASN A 606 -12.81 -26.89 -16.34
C ASN A 606 -14.15 -27.59 -16.62
N LEU A 607 -14.91 -27.92 -15.56
CA LEU A 607 -16.26 -28.49 -15.67
C LEU A 607 -17.34 -27.41 -15.78
N VAL A 608 -17.00 -26.14 -15.56
CA VAL A 608 -17.97 -25.05 -15.69
C VAL A 608 -18.40 -24.93 -17.16
N ARG A 609 -19.71 -25.04 -17.41
CA ARG A 609 -20.31 -24.90 -18.75
C ARG A 609 -21.16 -23.65 -18.90
N LEU A 610 -21.54 -23.02 -17.78
CA LEU A 610 -22.37 -21.84 -17.75
C LEU A 610 -21.99 -20.96 -16.56
N ILE A 611 -21.79 -19.67 -16.80
CA ILE A 611 -21.66 -18.63 -15.79
C ILE A 611 -22.80 -17.64 -16.01
N ILE A 612 -23.60 -17.42 -14.98
CA ILE A 612 -24.67 -16.42 -14.97
C ILE A 612 -24.23 -15.29 -14.07
N ILE A 613 -24.19 -14.07 -14.60
CA ILE A 613 -23.89 -12.86 -13.83
C ILE A 613 -25.19 -12.10 -13.65
N ASP A 614 -25.77 -12.21 -12.46
CA ASP A 614 -26.96 -11.47 -12.09
C ASP A 614 -26.60 -10.03 -11.71
N GLU A 615 -27.47 -9.10 -12.07
CA GLU A 615 -27.27 -7.66 -11.89
C GLU A 615 -25.90 -7.16 -12.38
N ILE A 616 -25.57 -7.51 -13.64
CA ILE A 616 -24.34 -7.08 -14.33
C ILE A 616 -24.13 -5.55 -14.35
N HIS A 617 -25.18 -4.76 -14.09
CA HIS A 617 -25.04 -3.31 -13.92
C HIS A 617 -24.18 -2.91 -12.70
N LEU A 618 -23.82 -3.85 -11.83
CA LEU A 618 -22.78 -3.69 -10.81
C LEU A 618 -21.40 -3.32 -11.40
N LEU A 619 -21.20 -3.44 -12.72
CA LEU A 619 -20.02 -2.86 -13.40
C LEU A 619 -19.83 -1.37 -13.10
N HIS A 620 -20.91 -0.63 -12.82
CA HIS A 620 -20.85 0.79 -12.50
C HIS A 620 -20.52 1.07 -11.02
N ASP A 621 -20.41 0.04 -10.19
CA ASP A 621 -20.08 0.14 -8.77
C ASP A 621 -18.55 0.02 -8.57
N GLU A 622 -18.05 0.33 -7.36
CA GLU A 622 -16.65 0.11 -6.95
C GLU A 622 -16.24 -1.37 -7.05
N ARG A 623 -17.24 -2.26 -7.03
CA ARG A 623 -17.08 -3.71 -7.21
C ARG A 623 -17.05 -4.14 -8.68
N GLY A 624 -17.29 -3.23 -9.62
CA GLY A 624 -17.25 -3.46 -11.06
C GLY A 624 -15.95 -4.09 -11.56
N PRO A 625 -14.76 -3.63 -11.14
CA PRO A 625 -13.48 -4.23 -11.55
C PRO A 625 -13.35 -5.72 -11.22
N VAL A 626 -14.03 -6.21 -10.19
CA VAL A 626 -14.05 -7.65 -9.85
C VAL A 626 -14.80 -8.45 -10.92
N LEU A 627 -15.94 -7.93 -11.39
CA LEU A 627 -16.69 -8.55 -12.49
C LEU A 627 -15.93 -8.47 -13.81
N GLU A 628 -15.28 -7.35 -14.10
CA GLU A 628 -14.45 -7.20 -15.30
C GLU A 628 -13.30 -8.21 -15.30
N ALA A 629 -12.58 -8.34 -14.18
CA ALA A 629 -11.50 -9.31 -14.04
C ALA A 629 -11.99 -10.76 -14.21
N LEU A 630 -13.16 -11.09 -13.66
CA LEU A 630 -13.80 -12.40 -13.78
C LEU A 630 -14.15 -12.72 -15.24
N VAL A 631 -14.83 -11.80 -15.93
CA VAL A 631 -15.23 -11.99 -17.33
C VAL A 631 -14.00 -12.05 -18.24
N ALA A 632 -13.05 -11.12 -18.09
CA ALA A 632 -11.83 -11.09 -18.88
C ALA A 632 -10.99 -12.37 -18.71
N ARG A 633 -10.86 -12.87 -17.47
CA ARG A 633 -10.17 -14.14 -17.19
C ARG A 633 -10.89 -15.33 -17.82
N THR A 634 -12.22 -15.36 -17.73
CA THR A 634 -13.03 -16.43 -18.31
C THR A 634 -12.86 -16.45 -19.84
N LEU A 635 -13.03 -15.31 -20.52
CA LEU A 635 -12.87 -15.21 -21.97
C LEU A 635 -11.46 -15.62 -22.42
N ARG A 636 -10.43 -15.12 -21.75
CA ARG A 636 -9.04 -15.48 -22.07
C ARG A 636 -8.74 -16.97 -21.85
N THR A 637 -9.37 -17.58 -20.84
CA THR A 637 -9.23 -19.02 -20.60
C THR A 637 -9.93 -19.81 -21.70
N VAL A 638 -11.13 -19.37 -22.13
CA VAL A 638 -11.88 -19.99 -23.24
C VAL A 638 -11.07 -19.93 -24.53
N GLU A 639 -10.51 -18.76 -24.88
CA GLU A 639 -9.62 -18.59 -26.05
C GLU A 639 -8.44 -19.57 -26.01
N HIS A 640 -7.74 -19.66 -24.87
CA HIS A 640 -6.62 -20.57 -24.72
C HIS A 640 -7.03 -22.05 -24.84
N THR A 641 -8.21 -22.43 -24.35
CA THR A 641 -8.72 -23.81 -24.47
C THR A 641 -9.31 -24.15 -25.83
N GLN A 642 -9.62 -23.15 -26.67
CA GLN A 642 -10.09 -23.37 -28.05
C GLN A 642 -8.93 -23.41 -29.06
N GLU A 643 -7.78 -22.80 -28.73
CA GLU A 643 -6.55 -22.85 -29.53
C GLU A 643 -5.77 -24.18 -29.35
N GLU A 644 -5.99 -24.90 -28.25
CA GLU A 644 -5.51 -26.27 -28.00
C GLU A 644 -6.48 -27.33 -28.54
#